data_AF-A0A2D5XDK5-F1
#
_entry.id   AF-A0A2D5XDK5-F1
#
_cell.length_a   1.000
_cell.length_b   1.000
_cell.length_c   1.000
_cell.angle_alpha   90.00
_cell.angle_beta   90.00
_cell.angle_gamma   90.00
#
_symmetry.space_group_name_H-M   'P 1'
#
loop_
_entity.id
_entity.type
_entity.pdbx_description
1 polymer ?
#
loop_
_entity_poly.entity_id
_entity_poly.type
_entity_poly.pdbx_seq_one_letter_code
_entity_poly.pdbx_strand_id
1 'polypeptide(L)'
;MIKKSPSLKNLTPGANLISKGYFSGEHSIAFKKLSRSESKFDKVCFVFPGQGSVYPGMFKEEYLAHSVIRNKFKKTDKFALKYGLHKPSDYILSPEKIPSDQIDITANLCLFTLEAGLHELLISLGVKPRVITGHSFGEFAALVASGIISFEQMLELVYYRDVWSPKKNDAGFMVAINANKKKIRKILANTNYYVSNLNSPEQTVISVVPKDLEVIKKILKKAKIRLKVLDVPQPYHSPLLEDVGSKMGKLLKLRKLSLQKPKIWIFSSVSKQLINSKTYSYNNILDIIQKQITTPIDFIYQLNEIDKIGCGYFIEVGPGTVLSAFIKEIADKKDIIIESVTKKIPKKAKINDKETEKSDLSKSEDIILSTESKFVSLVNRAISNITGYKIEKISLDDRFGEDLGIDSIKKAEIVFEVLDKSDIAPNDDLNLSAFRRVADLIGFLKKKPSSGQNSVKKRKKKSEFNRYVPSWIPNQFNKNYLIEKNNHSDLIIDLGAFFNKSFNVENFQKSLFRNLNNSKKNIIFLCNESAFSLSKESLSSFEKILSKSLMNFIGIFRYIANRNKYLPDYSIAIITQGNTHPFVFGMVSFLKSLKKEYPNIFVKHIHFDSEMSKKRTVQQATYELYEPHEADVMYHDNKRYVACLKKIGIGKKIEINKKTVMVVVGGAKGIAFSLIKKISKQYCPIIYILGRSALRDGTVRLNIKKLIEHNSNVHYERVDATDYGSLKAIFQQIARKHKRIDIIINGAGVEMSRLFAEKTTKEIKEELNNKIFSGFNIGKLSLIYNPSKVINFSSVVSKFGNEGQTIYSCANEILNKLAVETNVSSKSSSSISVNWPPWDDVGMTSNKATLYFLKEKGISLLDPLKANELFFNDLSSLSKNSEIFYFDESDYEKYHFMLQNLQLYSSLIGKVEPSDQDLSFKKILSLAEDTYLSDHRINGVIYMPAAVSIAMFLCSSSLYFKGFPVLSNFNIKNPTLIGDKDAPLFTEGIKLKDNLSMKIKNKITYASCEAKLKSSKTKKRVKKFKKPASAISNDSIYNKNMLFHGPSFQVIDKVFLDKKNIVAKVDNKKLVPLLDAGIYGKIIQWIDSAFQSLAYIGIKNGKGLSLPVSVYEIIPHFENIFSNILYILPNVKKITSRDIIGDVEIVNEKNEVILEFNGIKLKIAK
;
A
#
# COMPACT_ATOMS: atom_id res chain seq x y z
N MET A 1 5.98 -47.86 38.60
CA MET A 1 4.53 -47.73 38.88
C MET A 1 4.06 -46.32 38.56
N ILE A 2 3.36 -46.12 37.44
CA ILE A 2 2.56 -44.90 37.18
C ILE A 2 1.27 -45.38 36.51
N LYS A 3 0.10 -45.22 37.16
CA LYS A 3 -1.20 -45.66 36.64
C LYS A 3 -2.33 -44.80 37.25
N LYS A 4 -3.37 -44.55 36.44
CA LYS A 4 -4.62 -43.79 36.73
C LYS A 4 -4.41 -42.23 36.74
N SER A 5 -4.66 -41.47 35.66
CA SER A 5 -5.92 -41.20 34.87
C SER A 5 -6.85 -40.18 35.61
N PRO A 6 -7.68 -39.32 34.96
CA PRO A 6 -8.17 -39.43 33.57
C PRO A 6 -8.26 -38.17 32.66
N SER A 7 -8.34 -38.48 31.37
CA SER A 7 -8.84 -37.74 30.20
C SER A 7 -9.41 -36.32 30.32
N LEU A 8 -8.81 -35.39 29.56
CA LEU A 8 -9.49 -34.22 28.98
C LEU A 8 -10.43 -34.66 27.83
N LYS A 9 -11.67 -35.02 28.18
CA LYS A 9 -12.84 -34.98 27.29
C LYS A 9 -13.98 -34.29 28.04
N ASN A 10 -14.81 -33.52 27.31
CA ASN A 10 -15.95 -32.73 27.80
C ASN A 10 -15.60 -31.35 28.42
N LEU A 11 -15.20 -30.40 27.56
CA LEU A 11 -15.71 -29.04 27.64
C LEU A 11 -16.31 -28.67 26.28
N THR A 12 -17.58 -28.27 26.28
CA THR A 12 -18.40 -28.05 25.08
C THR A 12 -18.02 -26.75 24.35
N PRO A 13 -17.95 -26.74 23.00
CA PRO A 13 -17.66 -25.54 22.24
C PRO A 13 -18.91 -24.64 22.13
N GLY A 14 -19.15 -23.80 23.14
CA GLY A 14 -20.43 -23.10 23.32
C GLY A 14 -20.37 -21.66 23.84
N ALA A 15 -19.26 -20.93 23.69
CA ALA A 15 -19.19 -19.50 24.00
C ALA A 15 -18.08 -18.82 23.17
N ASN A 16 -18.41 -18.38 21.95
CA ASN A 16 -17.41 -17.79 21.06
C ASN A 16 -18.03 -16.72 20.13
N LEU A 17 -18.16 -15.48 20.62
CA LEU A 17 -18.57 -14.33 19.80
C LEU A 17 -18.06 -13.01 20.41
N ILE A 18 -17.50 -12.15 19.53
CA ILE A 18 -17.04 -10.77 19.77
C ILE A 18 -15.75 -10.66 20.63
N SER A 19 -14.61 -10.11 20.17
CA SER A 19 -14.30 -9.35 18.94
C SER A 19 -13.05 -9.88 18.21
N LYS A 20 -13.16 -10.13 16.90
CA LYS A 20 -12.05 -10.60 16.04
C LYS A 20 -11.33 -9.41 15.39
N GLY A 21 -10.21 -9.00 15.97
CA GLY A 21 -9.13 -8.33 15.24
C GLY A 21 -8.10 -9.36 14.80
N TYR A 22 -8.04 -9.65 13.49
CA TYR A 22 -6.97 -10.46 12.90
C TYR A 22 -5.64 -9.67 12.95
N PHE A 23 -4.52 -10.38 13.11
CA PHE A 23 -3.22 -9.79 13.42
C PHE A 23 -2.25 -9.98 12.25
N SER A 24 -1.59 -8.90 11.81
CA SER A 24 -0.75 -8.89 10.61
C SER A 24 0.69 -9.34 10.87
N GLY A 25 1.31 -8.95 11.99
CA GLY A 25 2.67 -9.37 12.35
C GLY A 25 3.57 -8.30 12.98
N GLU A 26 4.82 -8.69 13.21
CA GLU A 26 5.95 -7.80 13.47
C GLU A 26 6.42 -7.18 12.15
N HIS A 27 6.63 -5.86 12.10
CA HIS A 27 6.99 -5.14 10.88
C HIS A 27 8.21 -4.24 11.10
N SER A 28 9.07 -4.09 10.10
CA SER A 28 10.06 -3.01 10.03
C SER A 28 9.72 -2.04 8.89
N ILE A 29 10.28 -0.84 8.95
CA ILE A 29 10.36 0.02 7.78
C ILE A 29 11.40 -0.59 6.84
N ALA A 30 11.00 -0.95 5.63
CA ALA A 30 11.90 -1.25 4.54
C ALA A 30 11.80 -0.14 3.49
N PHE A 31 12.89 0.18 2.82
CA PHE A 31 12.85 1.00 1.61
C PHE A 31 12.68 0.07 0.41
N LYS A 32 11.47 0.01 -0.15
CA LYS A 32 11.22 -0.74 -1.39
C LYS A 32 11.73 0.10 -2.55
N LYS A 33 12.51 -0.50 -3.45
CA LYS A 33 12.90 0.16 -4.70
C LYS A 33 11.63 0.53 -5.44
N LEU A 34 11.37 1.82 -5.60
CA LEU A 34 10.41 2.27 -6.58
C LEU A 34 11.16 2.33 -7.89
N SER A 35 10.65 1.60 -8.88
CA SER A 35 10.83 2.07 -10.24
C SER A 35 10.24 3.49 -10.33
N ARG A 36 11.13 4.49 -10.29
CA ARG A 36 11.11 5.47 -11.37
C ARG A 36 10.97 4.65 -12.65
N SER A 37 9.99 4.99 -13.47
CA SER A 37 9.70 4.38 -14.77
C SER A 37 10.96 3.80 -15.40
N GLU A 38 10.97 2.47 -15.64
CA GLU A 38 12.14 1.60 -15.87
C GLU A 38 12.70 0.89 -14.62
N SER A 39 11.93 -0.06 -14.08
CA SER A 39 12.56 -1.26 -13.53
C SER A 39 12.99 -2.16 -14.69
N LYS A 40 14.19 -2.76 -14.59
CA LYS A 40 14.72 -3.74 -15.55
C LYS A 40 13.88 -5.03 -15.64
N PHE A 41 12.82 -5.15 -14.85
CA PHE A 41 11.99 -6.35 -14.69
C PHE A 41 10.47 -6.06 -14.75
N ASP A 42 10.06 -4.87 -15.19
CA ASP A 42 8.63 -4.51 -15.34
C ASP A 42 7.95 -5.22 -16.53
N LYS A 43 8.75 -5.79 -17.44
CA LYS A 43 8.27 -6.43 -18.67
C LYS A 43 8.26 -7.94 -18.52
N VAL A 44 7.06 -8.49 -18.36
CA VAL A 44 6.82 -9.94 -18.41
C VAL A 44 6.97 -10.43 -19.85
N CYS A 45 7.70 -11.53 -20.04
CA CYS A 45 7.75 -12.26 -21.29
C CYS A 45 7.07 -13.62 -21.14
N PHE A 46 6.11 -13.93 -22.01
CA PHE A 46 5.61 -15.31 -22.13
C PHE A 46 6.44 -16.03 -23.20
N VAL A 47 6.90 -17.23 -22.85
CA VAL A 47 7.71 -18.08 -23.70
C VAL A 47 6.96 -19.39 -23.91
N PHE A 48 6.60 -19.69 -25.15
CA PHE A 48 5.83 -20.89 -25.51
C PHE A 48 6.79 -22.03 -25.91
N PRO A 49 6.73 -23.22 -25.27
CA PRO A 49 7.62 -24.34 -25.58
C PRO A 49 7.36 -25.01 -26.95
N GLY A 50 8.25 -25.91 -27.33
CA GLY A 50 8.14 -26.70 -28.56
C GLY A 50 7.61 -28.11 -28.33
N GLN A 51 7.36 -28.84 -29.41
CA GLN A 51 6.82 -30.21 -29.42
C GLN A 51 7.55 -31.19 -28.50
N GLY A 52 8.85 -31.02 -28.27
CA GLY A 52 9.65 -31.86 -27.35
C GLY A 52 9.35 -31.70 -25.86
N SER A 53 8.34 -30.91 -25.49
CA SER A 53 7.83 -30.76 -24.11
C SER A 53 6.51 -31.50 -23.85
N VAL A 54 5.90 -32.07 -24.90
CA VAL A 54 4.61 -32.75 -24.83
C VAL A 54 4.75 -34.13 -24.17
N TYR A 55 3.76 -34.50 -23.36
CA TYR A 55 3.61 -35.86 -22.84
C TYR A 55 2.12 -36.19 -22.64
N PRO A 56 1.72 -37.46 -22.78
CA PRO A 56 0.34 -37.90 -22.53
C PRO A 56 -0.15 -37.52 -21.12
N GLY A 57 -1.39 -37.02 -21.01
CA GLY A 57 -1.98 -36.65 -19.72
C GLY A 57 -1.58 -35.29 -19.14
N MET A 58 -0.80 -34.48 -19.86
CA MET A 58 -0.39 -33.13 -19.43
C MET A 58 -1.59 -32.21 -19.09
N PHE A 59 -1.48 -31.41 -18.02
CA PHE A 59 -2.50 -30.42 -17.60
C PHE A 59 -3.93 -30.96 -17.37
N LYS A 60 -4.06 -32.25 -17.00
CA LYS A 60 -5.36 -32.89 -16.74
C LYS A 60 -6.16 -32.20 -15.62
N GLU A 61 -5.51 -31.73 -14.56
CA GLU A 61 -6.16 -31.01 -13.46
C GLU A 61 -6.68 -29.65 -13.93
N GLU A 62 -5.87 -28.87 -14.65
CA GLU A 62 -6.22 -27.55 -15.15
C GLU A 62 -7.31 -27.61 -16.23
N TYR A 63 -7.27 -28.61 -17.11
CA TYR A 63 -8.33 -28.92 -18.06
C TYR A 63 -9.66 -29.17 -17.34
N LEU A 64 -9.66 -29.98 -16.26
CA LEU A 64 -10.87 -30.25 -15.47
C LEU A 64 -11.31 -29.03 -14.63
N ALA A 65 -10.38 -28.19 -14.18
CA ALA A 65 -10.68 -27.02 -13.36
C ALA A 65 -11.21 -25.81 -14.16
N HIS A 66 -10.62 -25.48 -15.32
CA HIS A 66 -10.84 -24.20 -16.01
C HIS A 66 -11.65 -24.33 -17.31
N SER A 67 -12.81 -23.66 -17.35
CA SER A 67 -13.70 -23.63 -18.53
C SER A 67 -13.08 -22.96 -19.75
N VAL A 68 -12.18 -21.99 -19.58
CA VAL A 68 -11.45 -21.31 -20.66
C VAL A 68 -10.67 -22.33 -21.50
N ILE A 69 -9.86 -23.18 -20.85
CA ILE A 69 -9.09 -24.25 -21.50
C ILE A 69 -10.04 -25.22 -22.22
N ARG A 70 -11.08 -25.72 -21.54
CA ARG A 70 -12.06 -26.65 -22.15
C ARG A 70 -12.79 -26.06 -23.35
N ASN A 71 -13.12 -24.77 -23.33
CA ASN A 71 -13.81 -24.11 -24.44
C ASN A 71 -12.89 -23.97 -25.67
N LYS A 72 -11.57 -23.86 -25.47
CA LYS A 72 -10.58 -23.95 -26.54
C LYS A 72 -10.56 -25.36 -27.14
N PHE A 73 -10.42 -26.39 -26.30
CA PHE A 73 -10.45 -27.79 -26.72
C PHE A 73 -11.73 -28.19 -27.44
N LYS A 74 -12.93 -27.75 -27.02
CA LYS A 74 -14.18 -27.99 -27.76
C LYS A 74 -14.13 -27.55 -29.23
N LYS A 75 -13.43 -26.43 -29.53
CA LYS A 75 -13.24 -25.97 -30.91
C LYS A 75 -12.28 -26.89 -31.66
N THR A 76 -11.16 -27.24 -31.05
CA THR A 76 -10.14 -28.13 -31.61
C THR A 76 -10.66 -29.55 -31.84
N ASP A 77 -11.41 -30.10 -30.91
CA ASP A 77 -12.04 -31.43 -31.02
C ASP A 77 -13.04 -31.47 -32.18
N LYS A 78 -13.89 -30.44 -32.33
CA LYS A 78 -14.82 -30.32 -33.46
C LYS A 78 -14.07 -30.18 -34.79
N PHE A 79 -12.94 -29.46 -34.80
CA PHE A 79 -12.08 -29.34 -35.98
C PHE A 79 -11.42 -30.69 -36.34
N ALA A 80 -10.81 -31.37 -35.37
CA ALA A 80 -10.12 -32.65 -35.57
C ALA A 80 -11.07 -33.73 -36.12
N LEU A 81 -12.26 -33.87 -35.53
CA LEU A 81 -13.28 -34.82 -35.98
C LEU A 81 -13.75 -34.54 -37.43
N LYS A 82 -13.79 -33.28 -37.87
CA LYS A 82 -14.12 -32.93 -39.27
C LYS A 82 -13.08 -33.46 -40.26
N TYR A 83 -11.84 -33.64 -39.82
CA TYR A 83 -10.72 -34.16 -40.62
C TYR A 83 -10.39 -35.64 -40.32
N GLY A 84 -11.28 -36.38 -39.64
CA GLY A 84 -11.09 -37.79 -39.33
C GLY A 84 -10.06 -38.08 -38.22
N LEU A 85 -9.63 -37.06 -37.48
CA LEU A 85 -8.69 -37.21 -36.36
C LEU A 85 -9.41 -37.44 -35.02
N HIS A 86 -8.76 -38.21 -34.15
CA HIS A 86 -9.13 -38.30 -32.74
C HIS A 86 -9.04 -36.94 -32.03
N LYS A 87 -9.89 -36.75 -31.02
CA LYS A 87 -10.02 -35.48 -30.28
C LYS A 87 -8.71 -35.14 -29.56
N PRO A 88 -8.15 -33.93 -29.76
CA PRO A 88 -6.98 -33.50 -29.00
C PRO A 88 -7.19 -33.44 -27.48
N SER A 89 -8.44 -33.30 -26.99
CA SER A 89 -8.71 -33.45 -25.55
C SER A 89 -8.50 -34.87 -25.01
N ASP A 90 -8.63 -35.91 -25.84
CA ASP A 90 -8.34 -37.29 -25.43
C ASP A 90 -6.84 -37.47 -25.14
N TYR A 91 -5.93 -36.68 -25.73
CA TYR A 91 -4.50 -36.74 -25.42
C TYR A 91 -4.17 -36.36 -23.95
N ILE A 92 -5.07 -35.58 -23.32
CA ILE A 92 -5.03 -35.23 -21.90
C ILE A 92 -5.83 -36.22 -21.04
N LEU A 93 -6.98 -36.70 -21.53
CA LEU A 93 -7.92 -37.46 -20.73
C LEU A 93 -7.71 -38.98 -20.79
N SER A 94 -7.51 -39.49 -22.01
CA SER A 94 -7.49 -40.91 -22.41
C SER A 94 -6.54 -41.12 -23.61
N PRO A 95 -5.23 -40.83 -23.49
CA PRO A 95 -4.29 -40.91 -24.60
C PRO A 95 -4.17 -42.32 -25.22
N GLU A 96 -4.46 -43.36 -24.43
CA GLU A 96 -4.52 -44.76 -24.86
C GLU A 96 -5.54 -45.05 -25.98
N LYS A 97 -6.48 -44.13 -26.23
CA LYS A 97 -7.52 -44.25 -27.26
C LYS A 97 -7.13 -43.66 -28.61
N ILE A 98 -5.94 -43.06 -28.73
CA ILE A 98 -5.51 -42.38 -29.95
C ILE A 98 -4.69 -43.37 -30.81
N PRO A 99 -5.07 -43.61 -32.08
CA PRO A 99 -4.32 -44.47 -33.00
C PRO A 99 -2.87 -44.03 -33.16
N SER A 100 -1.95 -44.99 -33.28
CA SER A 100 -0.50 -44.75 -33.35
C SER A 100 -0.06 -43.95 -34.59
N ASP A 101 -0.84 -43.98 -35.66
CA ASP A 101 -0.65 -43.20 -36.89
C ASP A 101 -1.15 -41.74 -36.77
N GLN A 102 -2.06 -41.47 -35.82
CA GLN A 102 -2.59 -40.13 -35.57
C GLN A 102 -1.90 -39.40 -34.39
N ILE A 103 -1.20 -40.16 -33.52
CA ILE A 103 -0.71 -39.67 -32.22
C ILE A 103 0.10 -38.38 -32.29
N ASP A 104 1.00 -38.24 -33.27
CA ASP A 104 1.87 -37.06 -33.42
C ASP A 104 1.06 -35.81 -33.81
N ILE A 105 0.06 -35.95 -34.70
CA ILE A 105 -0.79 -34.83 -35.13
C ILE A 105 -1.71 -34.41 -33.99
N THR A 106 -2.35 -35.37 -33.32
CA THR A 106 -3.23 -35.11 -32.16
C THR A 106 -2.45 -34.48 -30.99
N ALA A 107 -1.21 -34.90 -30.76
CA ALA A 107 -0.31 -34.30 -29.76
C ALA A 107 0.00 -32.82 -30.05
N ASN A 108 0.31 -32.48 -31.30
CA ASN A 108 0.63 -31.11 -31.72
C ASN A 108 -0.59 -30.18 -31.66
N LEU A 109 -1.75 -30.65 -32.13
CA LEU A 109 -3.02 -29.93 -31.99
C LEU A 109 -3.39 -29.73 -30.51
N CYS A 110 -3.11 -30.72 -29.66
CA CYS A 110 -3.29 -30.62 -28.21
C CYS A 110 -2.35 -29.57 -27.59
N LEU A 111 -1.05 -29.58 -27.94
CA LEU A 111 -0.08 -28.59 -27.45
C LEU A 111 -0.52 -27.16 -27.81
N PHE A 112 -0.74 -26.89 -29.10
CA PHE A 112 -1.13 -25.56 -29.58
C PHE A 112 -2.43 -25.06 -28.92
N THR A 113 -3.42 -25.96 -28.74
CA THR A 113 -4.68 -25.64 -28.06
C THR A 113 -4.48 -25.35 -26.57
N LEU A 114 -3.66 -26.14 -25.89
CA LEU A 114 -3.34 -25.97 -24.48
C LEU A 114 -2.60 -24.64 -24.25
N GLU A 115 -1.58 -24.35 -25.04
CA GLU A 115 -0.81 -23.11 -24.98
C GLU A 115 -1.68 -21.87 -25.18
N ALA A 116 -2.55 -21.88 -26.20
CA ALA A 116 -3.51 -20.80 -26.44
C ALA A 116 -4.53 -20.66 -25.29
N GLY A 117 -4.99 -21.77 -24.72
CA GLY A 117 -5.91 -21.77 -23.56
C GLY A 117 -5.26 -21.31 -22.25
N LEU A 118 -3.98 -21.65 -22.04
CA LEU A 118 -3.18 -21.20 -20.89
C LEU A 118 -2.84 -19.71 -20.99
N HIS A 119 -2.58 -19.20 -22.20
CA HIS A 119 -2.46 -17.77 -22.45
C HIS A 119 -3.75 -17.02 -22.07
N GLU A 120 -4.92 -17.47 -22.57
CA GLU A 120 -6.21 -16.86 -22.22
C GLU A 120 -6.49 -16.94 -20.71
N LEU A 121 -6.14 -18.05 -20.05
CA LEU A 121 -6.25 -18.19 -18.60
C LEU A 121 -5.36 -17.19 -17.86
N LEU A 122 -4.08 -17.04 -18.23
CA LEU A 122 -3.16 -16.08 -17.62
C LEU A 122 -3.64 -14.63 -17.78
N ILE A 123 -4.14 -14.27 -18.97
CA ILE A 123 -4.73 -12.96 -19.23
C ILE A 123 -5.98 -12.74 -18.36
N SER A 124 -6.85 -13.76 -18.22
CA SER A 124 -8.04 -13.68 -17.35
C SER A 124 -7.71 -13.54 -15.86
N LEU A 125 -6.53 -14.01 -15.43
CA LEU A 125 -5.99 -13.82 -14.08
C LEU A 125 -5.21 -12.50 -13.91
N GLY A 126 -5.23 -11.62 -14.92
CA GLY A 126 -4.59 -10.30 -14.88
C GLY A 126 -3.10 -10.27 -15.24
N VAL A 127 -2.51 -11.40 -15.64
CA VAL A 127 -1.08 -11.47 -16.00
C VAL A 127 -0.88 -11.01 -17.45
N LYS A 128 -0.39 -9.78 -17.64
CA LYS A 128 -0.18 -9.18 -18.97
C LYS A 128 1.30 -9.25 -19.40
N PRO A 129 1.66 -9.96 -20.49
CA PRO A 129 3.01 -9.92 -21.05
C PRO A 129 3.23 -8.66 -21.90
N ARG A 130 4.46 -8.12 -21.87
CA ARG A 130 4.90 -7.06 -22.79
C ARG A 130 5.45 -7.62 -24.10
N VAL A 131 6.16 -8.74 -24.01
CA VAL A 131 6.73 -9.46 -25.14
C VAL A 131 6.27 -10.92 -25.08
N ILE A 132 5.94 -11.48 -26.22
CA ILE A 132 5.62 -12.88 -26.42
C ILE A 132 6.67 -13.47 -27.35
N THR A 133 7.06 -14.72 -27.14
CA THR A 133 7.94 -15.44 -28.06
C THR A 133 7.69 -16.94 -27.96
N GLY A 134 8.01 -17.68 -29.02
CA GLY A 134 7.90 -19.14 -29.04
C GLY A 134 9.24 -19.79 -29.32
N HIS A 135 9.46 -21.00 -28.81
CA HIS A 135 10.54 -21.86 -29.25
C HIS A 135 9.98 -22.90 -30.22
N SER A 136 10.52 -22.96 -31.44
CA SER A 136 10.06 -23.90 -32.46
C SER A 136 8.53 -23.76 -32.66
N PHE A 137 7.77 -24.81 -32.35
CA PHE A 137 6.32 -24.91 -32.58
C PHE A 137 5.49 -23.93 -31.75
N GLY A 138 5.95 -23.56 -30.55
CA GLY A 138 5.29 -22.54 -29.72
C GLY A 138 5.22 -21.16 -30.40
N GLU A 139 5.93 -20.94 -31.51
CA GLU A 139 5.79 -19.71 -32.32
C GLU A 139 4.38 -19.57 -32.93
N PHE A 140 3.68 -20.68 -33.20
CA PHE A 140 2.27 -20.64 -33.65
C PHE A 140 1.33 -20.17 -32.54
N ALA A 141 1.49 -20.67 -31.32
CA ALA A 141 0.75 -20.19 -30.15
C ALA A 141 1.11 -18.73 -29.83
N ALA A 142 2.39 -18.36 -29.94
CA ALA A 142 2.88 -17.00 -29.77
C ALA A 142 2.24 -16.01 -30.77
N LEU A 143 2.11 -16.40 -32.05
CA LEU A 143 1.44 -15.59 -33.09
C LEU A 143 -0.05 -15.37 -32.77
N VAL A 144 -0.77 -16.40 -32.31
CA VAL A 144 -2.16 -16.26 -31.85
C VAL A 144 -2.26 -15.39 -30.60
N ALA A 145 -1.42 -15.65 -29.60
CA ALA A 145 -1.38 -14.90 -28.35
C ALA A 145 -1.00 -13.42 -28.53
N SER A 146 -0.19 -13.09 -29.54
CA SER A 146 0.09 -11.70 -29.94
C SER A 146 -1.12 -10.97 -30.54
N GLY A 147 -2.17 -11.71 -30.94
CA GLY A 147 -3.35 -11.19 -31.62
C GLY A 147 -3.19 -10.96 -33.12
N ILE A 148 -2.09 -11.41 -33.74
CA ILE A 148 -1.84 -11.25 -35.19
C ILE A 148 -2.78 -12.09 -36.04
N ILE A 149 -3.09 -13.31 -35.62
CA ILE A 149 -3.90 -14.28 -36.37
C ILE A 149 -4.93 -14.92 -35.43
N SER A 150 -6.13 -15.21 -35.94
CA SER A 150 -7.13 -15.93 -35.14
C SER A 150 -6.67 -17.36 -34.81
N PHE A 151 -7.17 -17.88 -33.69
CA PHE A 151 -6.91 -19.26 -33.29
C PHE A 151 -7.39 -20.25 -34.35
N GLU A 152 -8.57 -20.01 -34.92
CA GLU A 152 -9.20 -20.86 -35.91
C GLU A 152 -8.42 -20.94 -37.22
N GLN A 153 -7.85 -19.82 -37.70
CA GLN A 153 -6.96 -19.82 -38.87
C GLN A 153 -5.64 -20.54 -38.58
N MET A 154 -5.00 -20.25 -37.44
CA MET A 154 -3.73 -20.89 -37.10
C MET A 154 -3.90 -22.40 -36.83
N LEU A 155 -5.04 -22.83 -36.29
CA LEU A 155 -5.37 -24.24 -36.12
C LEU A 155 -5.38 -25.01 -37.45
N GLU A 156 -5.94 -24.41 -38.51
CA GLU A 156 -5.93 -24.97 -39.86
C GLU A 156 -4.50 -25.07 -40.44
N LEU A 157 -3.65 -24.08 -40.18
CA LEU A 157 -2.24 -24.06 -40.63
C LEU A 157 -1.39 -25.10 -39.88
N VAL A 158 -1.57 -25.25 -38.56
CA VAL A 158 -0.91 -26.28 -37.75
C VAL A 158 -1.30 -27.69 -38.23
N TYR A 159 -2.58 -27.91 -38.51
CA TYR A 159 -3.06 -29.18 -39.09
C TYR A 159 -2.38 -29.51 -40.44
N TYR A 160 -2.35 -28.56 -41.39
CA TYR A 160 -1.73 -28.82 -42.69
C TYR A 160 -0.20 -28.98 -42.63
N ARG A 161 0.49 -28.26 -41.73
CA ARG A 161 1.93 -28.45 -41.47
C ARG A 161 2.23 -29.92 -41.13
N ASP A 162 1.42 -30.52 -40.28
CA ASP A 162 1.65 -31.85 -39.76
C ASP A 162 1.19 -32.93 -40.76
N VAL A 163 0.03 -32.75 -41.40
CA VAL A 163 -0.48 -33.68 -42.43
C VAL A 163 0.39 -33.72 -43.69
N TRP A 164 1.09 -32.64 -44.03
CA TRP A 164 2.05 -32.63 -45.15
C TRP A 164 3.45 -33.09 -44.78
N SER A 165 3.73 -33.32 -43.50
CA SER A 165 5.01 -33.88 -43.10
C SER A 165 5.16 -35.33 -43.60
N PRO A 166 6.37 -35.80 -43.95
CA PRO A 166 6.65 -37.19 -44.30
C PRO A 166 6.27 -38.18 -43.17
N LYS A 167 6.38 -39.50 -43.38
CA LYS A 167 6.22 -40.44 -42.25
C LYS A 167 7.35 -40.24 -41.24
N LYS A 168 7.11 -40.66 -40.00
CA LYS A 168 8.03 -40.47 -38.86
C LYS A 168 9.44 -40.99 -39.20
N ASN A 169 10.41 -40.10 -39.15
CA ASN A 169 11.84 -40.28 -39.46
C ASN A 169 12.22 -40.51 -40.94
N ASP A 170 11.30 -40.53 -41.91
CA ASP A 170 11.62 -40.74 -43.35
C ASP A 170 12.60 -39.67 -43.87
N ALA A 171 12.33 -38.40 -43.54
CA ALA A 171 13.17 -37.29 -43.96
C ALA A 171 14.48 -37.17 -43.18
N GLY A 172 14.57 -37.76 -41.98
CA GLY A 172 15.72 -37.64 -41.08
C GLY A 172 15.37 -37.53 -39.60
N PHE A 173 16.39 -37.26 -38.80
CA PHE A 173 16.34 -37.26 -37.34
C PHE A 173 16.89 -35.95 -36.77
N MET A 174 16.38 -35.55 -35.60
CA MET A 174 17.00 -34.47 -34.80
C MET A 174 17.89 -35.06 -33.70
N VAL A 175 19.10 -34.54 -33.54
CA VAL A 175 20.07 -34.96 -32.54
C VAL A 175 20.51 -33.75 -31.70
N ALA A 176 20.15 -33.76 -30.41
CA ALA A 176 20.67 -32.80 -29.44
C ALA A 176 22.07 -33.21 -28.99
N ILE A 177 23.00 -32.26 -29.00
CA ILE A 177 24.42 -32.48 -28.71
C ILE A 177 24.85 -31.48 -27.63
N ASN A 178 25.48 -32.00 -26.57
CA ASN A 178 26.08 -31.19 -25.50
C ASN A 178 27.42 -30.57 -25.96
N ALA A 179 27.34 -29.66 -26.92
CA ALA A 179 28.44 -28.84 -27.40
C ALA A 179 27.92 -27.61 -28.16
N ASN A 180 28.70 -26.53 -28.13
CA ASN A 180 28.45 -25.36 -28.96
C ASN A 180 28.71 -25.62 -30.47
N LYS A 181 28.08 -24.78 -31.31
CA LYS A 181 28.17 -24.82 -32.79
C LYS A 181 29.60 -24.84 -33.35
N LYS A 182 30.57 -24.15 -32.71
CA LYS A 182 31.97 -24.14 -33.17
C LYS A 182 32.63 -25.50 -32.97
N LYS A 183 32.43 -26.11 -31.80
CA LYS A 183 32.96 -27.44 -31.44
C LYS A 183 32.36 -28.54 -32.32
N ILE A 184 31.05 -28.48 -32.59
CA ILE A 184 30.37 -29.41 -33.51
C ILE A 184 30.92 -29.28 -34.93
N ARG A 185 31.06 -28.06 -35.46
CA ARG A 185 31.67 -27.83 -36.79
C ARG A 185 33.06 -28.43 -36.93
N LYS A 186 33.90 -28.36 -35.89
CA LYS A 186 35.25 -28.97 -35.90
C LYS A 186 35.21 -30.50 -35.88
N ILE A 187 34.27 -31.11 -35.16
CA ILE A 187 34.21 -32.57 -34.94
C ILE A 187 33.45 -33.28 -36.06
N LEU A 188 32.44 -32.63 -36.63
CA LEU A 188 31.58 -33.15 -37.70
C LEU A 188 31.93 -32.58 -39.09
N ALA A 189 33.14 -32.05 -39.26
CA ALA A 189 33.58 -31.34 -40.47
C ALA A 189 33.34 -32.12 -41.78
N ASN A 190 33.47 -33.45 -41.74
CA ASN A 190 33.34 -34.34 -42.90
C ASN A 190 32.01 -35.12 -42.90
N THR A 191 30.94 -34.56 -42.33
CA THR A 191 29.61 -35.19 -42.30
C THR A 191 28.51 -34.20 -42.68
N ASN A 192 27.44 -34.70 -43.31
CA ASN A 192 26.31 -33.87 -43.70
C ASN A 192 25.33 -33.72 -42.53
N TYR A 193 25.13 -32.48 -42.07
CA TYR A 193 24.12 -32.14 -41.07
C TYR A 193 23.70 -30.68 -41.23
N TYR A 194 22.49 -30.37 -40.76
CA TYR A 194 21.98 -29.01 -40.67
C TYR A 194 21.92 -28.60 -39.20
N VAL A 195 22.32 -27.38 -38.85
CA VAL A 195 22.13 -26.86 -37.49
C VAL A 195 20.69 -26.38 -37.35
N SER A 196 19.91 -27.03 -36.51
CA SER A 196 18.47 -26.80 -36.36
C SER A 196 18.11 -25.92 -35.16
N ASN A 197 18.81 -26.07 -34.03
CA ASN A 197 18.59 -25.21 -32.87
C ASN A 197 19.90 -24.85 -32.16
N LEU A 198 20.02 -23.60 -31.72
CA LEU A 198 20.98 -23.15 -30.72
C LEU A 198 20.18 -22.87 -29.44
N ASN A 199 20.09 -23.88 -28.57
CA ASN A 199 19.20 -23.88 -27.41
C ASN A 199 19.84 -23.21 -26.19
N SER A 200 21.14 -23.38 -26.02
CA SER A 200 21.91 -22.82 -24.90
C SER A 200 23.41 -22.78 -25.27
N PRO A 201 24.27 -22.08 -24.51
CA PRO A 201 25.71 -22.05 -24.79
C PRO A 201 26.33 -23.45 -24.94
N GLU A 202 25.88 -24.43 -24.15
CA GLU A 202 26.38 -25.81 -24.18
C GLU A 202 25.50 -26.80 -24.94
N GLN A 203 24.40 -26.38 -25.60
CA GLN A 203 23.53 -27.27 -26.36
C GLN A 203 23.17 -26.75 -27.77
N THR A 204 23.53 -27.56 -28.77
CA THR A 204 23.11 -27.40 -30.17
C THR A 204 22.32 -28.63 -30.60
N VAL A 205 21.26 -28.44 -31.39
CA VAL A 205 20.53 -29.52 -32.06
C VAL A 205 20.82 -29.48 -33.55
N ILE A 206 21.10 -30.65 -34.13
CA ILE A 206 21.30 -30.82 -35.57
C ILE A 206 20.22 -31.72 -36.17
N SER A 207 19.88 -31.49 -37.43
CA SER A 207 19.09 -32.40 -38.26
C SER A 207 20.01 -33.18 -39.20
N VAL A 208 19.78 -34.49 -39.31
CA VAL A 208 20.60 -35.43 -40.09
C VAL A 208 19.72 -36.34 -40.93
N VAL A 209 20.14 -36.65 -42.16
CA VAL A 209 19.46 -37.64 -43.00
C VAL A 209 19.65 -39.06 -42.45
N PRO A 210 18.74 -40.01 -42.70
CA PRO A 210 18.79 -41.34 -42.05
C PRO A 210 20.12 -42.08 -42.20
N LYS A 211 20.73 -42.02 -43.39
CA LYS A 211 22.01 -42.68 -43.70
C LYS A 211 23.21 -42.18 -42.89
N ASP A 212 23.19 -40.92 -42.44
CA ASP A 212 24.35 -40.28 -41.80
C ASP A 212 24.28 -40.34 -40.25
N LEU A 213 23.13 -40.75 -39.68
CA LEU A 213 22.88 -40.78 -38.23
C LEU A 213 23.90 -41.65 -37.47
N GLU A 214 24.14 -42.88 -37.92
CA GLU A 214 25.03 -43.81 -37.22
C GLU A 214 26.51 -43.41 -37.33
N VAL A 215 26.91 -42.76 -38.42
CA VAL A 215 28.25 -42.19 -38.59
C VAL A 215 28.47 -41.06 -37.57
N ILE A 216 27.50 -40.14 -37.48
CA ILE A 216 27.55 -39.01 -36.54
C ILE A 216 27.53 -39.49 -35.08
N LYS A 217 26.70 -40.48 -34.73
CA LYS A 217 26.70 -41.12 -33.40
C LYS A 217 28.09 -41.68 -33.04
N LYS A 218 28.72 -42.43 -33.96
CA LYS A 218 30.06 -43.01 -33.75
C LYS A 218 31.12 -41.93 -33.53
N ILE A 219 31.12 -40.86 -34.33
CA ILE A 219 32.08 -39.75 -34.20
C ILE A 219 31.92 -39.03 -32.86
N LEU A 220 30.69 -38.67 -32.47
CA LEU A 220 30.42 -37.98 -31.21
C LEU A 220 30.76 -38.85 -29.99
N LYS A 221 30.46 -40.16 -30.04
CA LYS A 221 30.86 -41.12 -29.00
C LYS A 221 32.39 -41.22 -28.87
N LYS A 222 33.13 -41.29 -29.99
CA LYS A 222 34.60 -41.27 -30.00
C LYS A 222 35.17 -39.96 -29.43
N ALA A 223 34.52 -38.83 -29.71
CA ALA A 223 34.86 -37.52 -29.16
C ALA A 223 34.42 -37.30 -27.68
N LYS A 224 33.83 -38.32 -27.03
CA LYS A 224 33.27 -38.26 -25.67
C LYS A 224 32.24 -37.14 -25.46
N ILE A 225 31.48 -36.80 -26.50
CA ILE A 225 30.39 -35.80 -26.42
C ILE A 225 29.06 -36.51 -26.22
N ARG A 226 28.31 -36.07 -25.21
CA ARG A 226 26.95 -36.56 -24.95
C ARG A 226 26.01 -36.10 -26.06
N LEU A 227 25.20 -37.04 -26.55
CA LEU A 227 24.17 -36.81 -27.56
C LEU A 227 22.85 -37.48 -27.13
N LYS A 228 21.73 -36.96 -27.63
CA LYS A 228 20.41 -37.59 -27.56
C LYS A 228 19.71 -37.44 -28.90
N VAL A 229 19.32 -38.54 -29.52
CA VAL A 229 18.33 -38.50 -30.63
C VAL A 229 17.00 -38.11 -30.01
N LEU A 230 16.36 -37.08 -30.56
CA LEU A 230 15.09 -36.57 -30.06
C LEU A 230 13.96 -37.43 -30.61
N ASP A 231 13.01 -37.82 -29.76
CA ASP A 231 11.77 -38.48 -30.17
C ASP A 231 10.78 -37.40 -30.66
N VAL A 232 11.02 -36.95 -31.88
CA VAL A 232 10.16 -36.04 -32.65
C VAL A 232 10.08 -36.60 -34.07
N PRO A 233 8.93 -36.48 -34.76
CA PRO A 233 8.72 -37.25 -35.98
C PRO A 233 9.54 -36.77 -37.19
N GLN A 234 10.10 -35.56 -37.16
CA GLN A 234 10.70 -34.91 -38.32
C GLN A 234 12.01 -34.16 -38.00
N PRO A 235 12.92 -33.98 -38.98
CA PRO A 235 14.11 -33.14 -38.88
C PRO A 235 13.76 -31.64 -38.98
N TYR A 236 13.03 -31.12 -37.99
CA TYR A 236 12.57 -29.72 -37.97
C TYR A 236 13.71 -28.71 -38.04
N HIS A 237 13.42 -27.52 -38.55
CA HIS A 237 14.39 -26.43 -38.72
C HIS A 237 15.55 -26.83 -39.61
N SER A 238 15.24 -27.47 -40.74
CA SER A 238 16.22 -27.84 -41.76
C SER A 238 15.61 -27.82 -43.17
N PRO A 239 16.45 -27.72 -44.23
CA PRO A 239 16.00 -27.84 -45.63
C PRO A 239 15.38 -29.19 -45.99
N LEU A 240 15.48 -30.21 -45.13
CA LEU A 240 14.87 -31.53 -45.33
C LEU A 240 13.33 -31.48 -45.33
N LEU A 241 12.73 -30.35 -44.92
CA LEU A 241 11.28 -30.10 -44.91
C LEU A 241 10.85 -28.97 -45.85
N GLU A 242 11.69 -28.60 -46.84
CA GLU A 242 11.40 -27.52 -47.79
C GLU A 242 10.15 -27.75 -48.65
N ASP A 243 9.78 -29.01 -48.92
CA ASP A 243 8.50 -29.34 -49.56
C ASP A 243 7.30 -28.94 -48.68
N VAL A 244 7.37 -29.15 -47.36
CA VAL A 244 6.32 -28.73 -46.41
C VAL A 244 6.22 -27.20 -46.36
N GLY A 245 7.37 -26.51 -46.30
CA GLY A 245 7.44 -25.05 -46.39
C GLY A 245 6.85 -24.52 -47.71
N SER A 246 7.17 -25.17 -48.83
CA SER A 246 6.65 -24.83 -50.16
C SER A 246 5.14 -25.04 -50.29
N LYS A 247 4.61 -26.13 -49.73
CA LYS A 247 3.15 -26.39 -49.65
C LYS A 247 2.46 -25.34 -48.77
N MET A 248 3.04 -24.98 -47.63
CA MET A 248 2.56 -23.90 -46.77
C MET A 248 2.52 -22.55 -47.52
N GLY A 249 3.59 -22.19 -48.23
CA GLY A 249 3.64 -20.97 -49.03
C GLY A 249 2.58 -20.91 -50.14
N LYS A 250 2.25 -22.04 -50.77
CA LYS A 250 1.13 -22.15 -51.72
C LYS A 250 -0.23 -21.94 -51.03
N LEU A 251 -0.44 -22.56 -49.86
CA LEU A 251 -1.69 -22.40 -49.09
C LEU A 251 -1.90 -20.95 -48.65
N LEU A 252 -0.87 -20.29 -48.13
CA LEU A 252 -0.94 -18.90 -47.64
C LEU A 252 -1.26 -17.88 -48.75
N LYS A 253 -0.90 -18.19 -50.01
CA LYS A 253 -1.28 -17.38 -51.19
C LYS A 253 -2.75 -17.57 -51.56
N LEU A 254 -3.30 -18.77 -51.40
CA LEU A 254 -4.70 -19.09 -51.71
C LEU A 254 -5.67 -18.64 -50.59
N ARG A 255 -5.32 -18.93 -49.33
CA ARG A 255 -6.08 -18.54 -48.14
C ARG A 255 -5.67 -17.14 -47.71
N LYS A 256 -6.28 -16.10 -48.31
CA LYS A 256 -6.09 -14.70 -47.91
C LYS A 256 -6.44 -14.50 -46.42
N LEU A 257 -5.43 -14.57 -45.56
CA LEU A 257 -5.61 -14.56 -44.11
C LEU A 257 -6.06 -13.19 -43.62
N SER A 258 -7.03 -13.17 -42.71
CA SER A 258 -7.30 -11.98 -41.90
C SER A 258 -6.21 -11.86 -40.83
N LEU A 259 -5.18 -11.04 -41.10
CA LEU A 259 -4.09 -10.75 -40.17
C LEU A 259 -4.22 -9.34 -39.60
N GLN A 260 -4.06 -9.22 -38.28
CA GLN A 260 -4.11 -7.97 -37.55
C GLN A 260 -2.72 -7.55 -37.07
N LYS A 261 -2.56 -6.27 -36.72
CA LYS A 261 -1.34 -5.80 -36.04
C LYS A 261 -1.26 -6.44 -34.65
N PRO A 262 -0.05 -6.80 -34.16
CA PRO A 262 0.12 -7.37 -32.82
C PRO A 262 -0.38 -6.42 -31.74
N LYS A 263 -1.22 -6.95 -30.85
CA LYS A 263 -1.68 -6.31 -29.60
C LYS A 263 -0.62 -6.43 -28.51
N ILE A 264 0.17 -7.51 -28.57
CA ILE A 264 1.33 -7.75 -27.70
C ILE A 264 2.54 -7.96 -28.62
N TRP A 265 3.69 -7.38 -28.29
CA TRP A 265 4.88 -7.48 -29.14
C TRP A 265 5.34 -8.94 -29.23
N ILE A 266 5.66 -9.42 -30.43
CA ILE A 266 6.21 -10.76 -30.62
C ILE A 266 7.65 -10.68 -31.12
N PHE A 267 8.58 -11.39 -30.48
CA PHE A 267 9.88 -11.66 -31.08
C PHE A 267 9.79 -13.00 -31.82
N SER A 268 10.12 -13.00 -33.12
CA SER A 268 10.08 -14.20 -33.95
C SER A 268 11.48 -14.83 -34.07
N SER A 269 11.55 -16.15 -33.89
CA SER A 269 12.79 -16.92 -34.07
C SER A 269 13.20 -16.99 -35.54
N VAL A 270 12.21 -17.05 -36.44
CA VAL A 270 12.39 -17.18 -37.89
C VAL A 270 12.92 -15.89 -38.52
N SER A 271 12.23 -14.76 -38.31
CA SER A 271 12.67 -13.47 -38.88
C SER A 271 13.78 -12.79 -38.07
N LYS A 272 14.07 -13.29 -36.86
CA LYS A 272 15.01 -12.69 -35.89
C LYS A 272 14.70 -11.23 -35.55
N GLN A 273 13.43 -10.84 -35.62
CA GLN A 273 12.97 -9.47 -35.43
C GLN A 273 11.89 -9.35 -34.35
N LEU A 274 11.86 -8.18 -33.70
CA LEU A 274 10.76 -7.75 -32.85
C LEU A 274 9.63 -7.14 -33.69
N ILE A 275 8.49 -7.81 -33.70
CA ILE A 275 7.29 -7.40 -34.44
C ILE A 275 6.32 -6.70 -33.48
N ASN A 276 6.05 -5.44 -33.77
CA ASN A 276 5.12 -4.58 -33.05
C ASN A 276 4.25 -3.80 -34.06
N SER A 277 3.37 -2.91 -33.59
CA SER A 277 2.44 -2.16 -34.45
C SER A 277 3.11 -1.26 -35.50
N LYS A 278 4.42 -0.96 -35.38
CA LYS A 278 5.24 -0.24 -36.36
C LYS A 278 6.01 -1.16 -37.31
N THR A 279 6.60 -2.25 -36.81
CA THR A 279 7.42 -3.20 -37.61
C THR A 279 6.60 -4.32 -38.27
N TYR A 280 5.32 -4.43 -37.95
CA TYR A 280 4.39 -5.37 -38.59
C TYR A 280 4.26 -5.13 -40.11
N SER A 281 4.42 -6.20 -40.88
CA SER A 281 4.08 -6.28 -42.29
C SER A 281 3.38 -7.61 -42.57
N TYR A 282 2.31 -7.59 -43.37
CA TYR A 282 1.53 -8.77 -43.74
C TYR A 282 2.43 -9.87 -44.36
N ASN A 283 3.30 -9.48 -45.29
CA ASN A 283 4.22 -10.41 -45.97
C ASN A 283 5.26 -11.00 -45.02
N ASN A 284 5.71 -10.25 -44.00
CA ASN A 284 6.65 -10.76 -42.99
C ASN A 284 6.00 -11.89 -42.16
N ILE A 285 4.72 -11.73 -41.77
CA ILE A 285 4.00 -12.80 -41.06
C ILE A 285 3.81 -14.04 -41.93
N LEU A 286 3.48 -13.88 -43.22
CA LEU A 286 3.38 -15.02 -44.14
C LEU A 286 4.74 -15.74 -44.30
N ASP A 287 5.83 -14.99 -44.41
CA ASP A 287 7.18 -15.54 -44.53
C ASP A 287 7.59 -16.32 -43.28
N ILE A 288 7.27 -15.80 -42.08
CA ILE A 288 7.48 -16.50 -40.80
C ILE A 288 6.72 -17.82 -40.77
N ILE A 289 5.41 -17.83 -41.10
CA ILE A 289 4.60 -19.05 -41.09
C ILE A 289 5.12 -20.06 -42.12
N GLN A 290 5.46 -19.60 -43.33
CA GLN A 290 6.00 -20.46 -44.39
C GLN A 290 7.31 -21.13 -43.99
N LYS A 291 8.25 -20.36 -43.43
CA LYS A 291 9.62 -20.80 -43.13
C LYS A 291 9.82 -21.35 -41.72
N GLN A 292 8.76 -21.38 -40.89
CA GLN A 292 8.80 -21.87 -39.51
C GLN A 292 9.38 -23.28 -39.40
N ILE A 293 9.06 -24.16 -40.34
CA ILE A 293 9.46 -25.57 -40.29
C ILE A 293 10.89 -25.82 -40.81
N THR A 294 11.48 -24.88 -41.55
CA THR A 294 12.80 -25.02 -42.20
C THR A 294 13.89 -24.12 -41.61
N THR A 295 13.54 -23.05 -40.89
CA THR A 295 14.51 -22.05 -40.42
C THR A 295 15.18 -22.42 -39.09
N PRO A 296 16.52 -22.47 -39.01
CA PRO A 296 17.25 -22.69 -37.76
C PRO A 296 16.88 -21.72 -36.62
N ILE A 297 16.48 -22.27 -35.46
CA ILE A 297 16.12 -21.49 -34.27
C ILE A 297 17.37 -21.10 -33.49
N ASP A 298 17.51 -19.80 -33.20
CA ASP A 298 18.62 -19.24 -32.44
C ASP A 298 18.09 -18.69 -31.09
N PHE A 299 17.83 -19.59 -30.14
CA PHE A 299 17.19 -19.23 -28.88
C PHE A 299 18.10 -18.36 -27.99
N ILE A 300 19.43 -18.55 -28.12
CA ILE A 300 20.44 -17.70 -27.49
C ILE A 300 20.30 -16.25 -27.99
N TYR A 301 20.27 -16.05 -29.31
CA TYR A 301 20.06 -14.71 -29.89
C TYR A 301 18.71 -14.11 -29.50
N GLN A 302 17.64 -14.89 -29.61
CA GLN A 302 16.27 -14.53 -29.25
C GLN A 302 16.14 -14.03 -27.80
N LEU A 303 16.69 -14.74 -26.81
CA LEU A 303 16.67 -14.27 -25.43
C LEU A 303 17.53 -13.02 -25.22
N ASN A 304 18.69 -12.91 -25.87
CA ASN A 304 19.55 -11.73 -25.77
C ASN A 304 18.86 -10.46 -26.33
N GLU A 305 18.12 -10.57 -27.43
CA GLU A 305 17.31 -9.44 -27.93
C GLU A 305 16.12 -9.11 -26.99
N ILE A 306 15.54 -10.12 -26.32
CA ILE A 306 14.46 -9.90 -25.34
C ILE A 306 14.97 -9.26 -24.04
N ASP A 307 16.19 -9.58 -23.59
CA ASP A 307 16.88 -8.92 -22.48
C ASP A 307 17.18 -7.44 -22.82
N LYS A 308 17.58 -7.13 -24.07
CA LYS A 308 17.74 -5.74 -24.55
C LYS A 308 16.43 -4.93 -24.51
N ILE A 309 15.27 -5.57 -24.65
CA ILE A 309 13.96 -4.91 -24.48
C ILE A 309 13.70 -4.57 -22.99
N GLY A 310 14.46 -5.13 -22.04
CA GLY A 310 14.29 -4.97 -20.61
C GLY A 310 13.25 -5.91 -20.02
N CYS A 311 13.14 -7.13 -20.58
CA CYS A 311 12.34 -8.20 -19.99
C CYS A 311 13.23 -9.09 -19.10
N GLY A 312 12.75 -9.40 -17.90
CA GLY A 312 13.41 -10.40 -17.05
C GLY A 312 12.48 -11.02 -16.00
N TYR A 313 11.20 -11.03 -16.31
CA TYR A 313 10.23 -11.94 -15.71
C TYR A 313 9.71 -12.85 -16.83
N PHE A 314 10.16 -14.10 -16.86
CA PHE A 314 9.78 -15.07 -17.89
C PHE A 314 8.76 -16.07 -17.34
N ILE A 315 7.68 -16.29 -18.10
CA ILE A 315 6.70 -17.36 -17.82
C ILE A 315 6.74 -18.36 -18.97
N GLU A 316 7.04 -19.61 -18.67
CA GLU A 316 6.91 -20.72 -19.63
C GLU A 316 5.44 -21.13 -19.68
N VAL A 317 4.79 -20.87 -20.82
CA VAL A 317 3.33 -21.03 -21.01
C VAL A 317 3.06 -22.29 -21.82
N GLY A 318 3.22 -23.44 -21.17
CA GLY A 318 3.02 -24.75 -21.78
C GLY A 318 3.51 -25.88 -20.86
N PRO A 319 3.60 -27.12 -21.36
CA PRO A 319 4.13 -28.26 -20.62
C PRO A 319 5.65 -28.22 -20.42
N GLY A 320 6.09 -28.87 -19.35
CA GLY A 320 7.50 -28.97 -18.99
C GLY A 320 8.10 -27.73 -18.29
N THR A 321 9.42 -27.75 -18.18
CA THR A 321 10.26 -26.64 -17.67
C THR A 321 11.55 -26.52 -18.49
N VAL A 322 11.50 -26.87 -19.78
CA VAL A 322 12.68 -27.04 -20.63
C VAL A 322 13.24 -25.68 -21.03
N LEU A 323 12.36 -24.75 -21.42
CA LEU A 323 12.79 -23.38 -21.70
C LEU A 323 13.23 -22.68 -20.42
N SER A 324 12.58 -22.95 -19.28
CA SER A 324 13.03 -22.47 -17.97
C SER A 324 14.45 -22.90 -17.61
N ALA A 325 14.93 -24.04 -18.13
CA ALA A 325 16.32 -24.47 -17.97
C ALA A 325 17.26 -23.70 -18.93
N PHE A 326 16.91 -23.61 -20.22
CA PHE A 326 17.70 -22.86 -21.20
C PHE A 326 17.81 -21.35 -20.89
N ILE A 327 16.73 -20.72 -20.41
CA ILE A 327 16.74 -19.32 -19.99
C ILE A 327 17.73 -19.11 -18.83
N LYS A 328 17.81 -20.06 -17.87
CA LYS A 328 18.81 -19.99 -16.78
C LYS A 328 20.24 -20.10 -17.28
N GLU A 329 20.48 -21.00 -18.23
CA GLU A 329 21.82 -21.26 -18.79
C GLU A 329 22.30 -20.11 -19.70
N ILE A 330 21.39 -19.49 -20.47
CA ILE A 330 21.70 -18.34 -21.33
C ILE A 330 21.91 -17.05 -20.53
N ALA A 331 21.12 -16.84 -19.47
CA ALA A 331 21.00 -15.51 -18.87
C ALA A 331 22.14 -15.09 -17.94
N ASP A 332 22.91 -16.04 -17.38
CA ASP A 332 24.11 -15.88 -16.53
C ASP A 332 24.10 -14.68 -15.53
N LYS A 333 22.92 -14.41 -14.95
CA LYS A 333 22.64 -13.27 -14.05
C LYS A 333 21.81 -13.73 -12.86
N LYS A 334 22.12 -13.20 -11.69
CA LYS A 334 21.41 -13.51 -10.42
C LYS A 334 20.00 -12.90 -10.29
N ASP A 335 19.56 -12.10 -11.27
CA ASP A 335 18.43 -11.16 -11.12
C ASP A 335 17.18 -11.47 -11.96
N ILE A 336 17.13 -12.55 -12.76
CA ILE A 336 15.99 -12.88 -13.63
C ILE A 336 15.04 -13.88 -12.95
N ILE A 337 13.73 -13.60 -13.01
CA ILE A 337 12.67 -14.45 -12.45
C ILE A 337 12.10 -15.34 -13.57
N ILE A 338 11.99 -16.65 -13.31
CA ILE A 338 11.54 -17.65 -14.27
C ILE A 338 10.55 -18.60 -13.58
N GLU A 339 9.35 -18.72 -14.12
CA GLU A 339 8.30 -19.59 -13.58
C GLU A 339 7.56 -20.38 -14.67
N SER A 340 7.15 -21.61 -14.33
CA SER A 340 6.15 -22.34 -15.11
C SER A 340 4.76 -21.82 -14.76
N VAL A 341 3.88 -21.75 -15.77
CA VAL A 341 2.47 -21.34 -15.65
C VAL A 341 1.70 -22.01 -14.51
N THR A 342 2.02 -23.26 -14.17
CA THR A 342 1.40 -24.03 -13.07
C THR A 342 1.53 -23.35 -11.70
N LYS A 343 2.52 -22.48 -11.48
CA LYS A 343 2.68 -21.70 -10.24
C LYS A 343 1.72 -20.51 -10.13
N LYS A 344 1.06 -20.10 -11.21
CA LYS A 344 0.14 -18.94 -11.25
C LYS A 344 -1.34 -19.31 -11.21
N ILE A 345 -1.66 -20.60 -11.32
CA ILE A 345 -3.05 -21.08 -11.32
C ILE A 345 -3.48 -21.36 -9.86
N PRO A 346 -4.56 -20.72 -9.35
CA PRO A 346 -5.01 -20.93 -7.97
C PRO A 346 -5.54 -22.34 -7.71
N LYS A 347 -5.12 -22.96 -6.60
CA LYS A 347 -5.68 -24.25 -6.15
C LYS A 347 -7.03 -24.04 -5.45
N LYS A 348 -8.04 -24.86 -5.79
CA LYS A 348 -9.44 -24.69 -5.35
C LYS A 348 -9.64 -24.71 -3.83
N ALA A 349 -10.47 -23.81 -3.33
CA ALA A 349 -11.08 -23.89 -2.01
C ALA A 349 -12.41 -24.68 -2.05
N LYS A 350 -12.76 -25.37 -0.95
CA LYS A 350 -14.05 -26.07 -0.79
C LYS A 350 -15.14 -25.10 -0.31
N ILE A 351 -16.37 -25.28 -0.81
CA ILE A 351 -17.58 -24.54 -0.42
C ILE A 351 -18.39 -25.42 0.54
N ASN A 352 -19.01 -24.81 1.57
CA ASN A 352 -20.03 -25.43 2.43
C ASN A 352 -21.13 -24.39 2.72
N ASP A 353 -22.39 -24.81 2.63
CA ASP A 353 -23.57 -23.97 2.87
C ASP A 353 -24.18 -24.18 4.27
N LYS A 354 -24.82 -23.13 4.82
CA LYS A 354 -26.22 -23.13 5.35
C LYS A 354 -26.58 -21.84 6.11
N GLU A 355 -27.88 -21.51 6.10
CA GLU A 355 -28.50 -20.29 6.65
C GLU A 355 -29.40 -20.58 7.89
N THR A 356 -29.71 -19.56 8.72
CA THR A 356 -31.07 -19.03 9.09
C THR A 356 -31.19 -18.41 10.51
N GLU A 357 -31.79 -17.19 10.57
CA GLU A 357 -32.79 -16.56 11.49
C GLU A 357 -32.91 -16.92 13.03
N LYS A 358 -33.52 -16.16 13.99
CA LYS A 358 -34.43 -14.97 13.98
C LYS A 358 -34.28 -13.89 15.12
N SER A 359 -35.31 -13.52 15.91
CA SER A 359 -35.55 -12.10 16.31
C SER A 359 -36.25 -11.69 17.67
N ASP A 360 -36.35 -10.36 17.89
CA ASP A 360 -37.38 -9.53 18.61
C ASP A 360 -37.42 -9.21 20.15
N LEU A 361 -37.06 -7.94 20.49
CA LEU A 361 -37.86 -6.78 21.02
C LEU A 361 -38.66 -6.69 22.38
N SER A 362 -38.35 -5.60 23.12
CA SER A 362 -39.24 -4.64 23.88
C SER A 362 -39.69 -4.99 25.35
N LYS A 363 -40.11 -4.09 26.28
CA LYS A 363 -40.48 -2.62 26.30
C LYS A 363 -40.71 -2.05 27.75
N SER A 364 -40.54 -0.72 27.99
CA SER A 364 -41.27 0.24 28.93
C SER A 364 -41.44 -0.03 30.47
N GLU A 365 -41.67 0.90 31.44
CA GLU A 365 -41.69 2.39 31.57
C GLU A 365 -41.71 2.91 33.05
N ASP A 366 -41.60 4.25 33.24
CA ASP A 366 -42.06 5.15 34.35
C ASP A 366 -41.40 5.31 35.75
N ILE A 367 -41.06 6.58 36.11
CA ILE A 367 -41.74 7.51 37.07
C ILE A 367 -40.91 8.81 37.23
N ILE A 368 -41.54 9.98 37.48
CA ILE A 368 -40.91 11.32 37.54
C ILE A 368 -41.10 11.99 38.91
N LEU A 369 -40.00 12.55 39.47
CA LEU A 369 -39.99 13.56 40.55
C LEU A 369 -38.89 14.62 40.26
N SER A 370 -39.00 15.81 40.87
CA SER A 370 -38.39 17.06 40.36
C SER A 370 -36.85 17.05 40.21
N THR A 371 -36.39 17.11 38.97
CA THR A 371 -34.98 16.92 38.56
C THR A 371 -34.04 18.09 38.82
N GLU A 372 -34.56 19.31 38.99
CA GLU A 372 -33.75 20.53 38.90
C GLU A 372 -32.77 20.73 40.07
N SER A 373 -33.22 20.50 41.31
CA SER A 373 -32.38 20.51 42.51
C SER A 373 -31.29 19.41 42.47
N LYS A 374 -31.65 18.22 41.98
CA LYS A 374 -30.76 17.04 41.93
C LYS A 374 -29.55 17.31 41.04
N PHE A 375 -29.72 17.87 39.85
CA PHE A 375 -28.62 18.11 38.91
C PHE A 375 -27.64 19.20 39.35
N VAL A 376 -28.11 20.29 39.97
CA VAL A 376 -27.21 21.34 40.50
C VAL A 376 -26.32 20.75 41.60
N SER A 377 -26.89 19.97 42.53
CA SER A 377 -26.14 19.28 43.57
C SER A 377 -25.14 18.27 42.99
N LEU A 378 -25.53 17.53 41.96
CA LEU A 378 -24.70 16.51 41.30
C LEU A 378 -23.45 17.13 40.64
N VAL A 379 -23.64 18.19 39.85
CA VAL A 379 -22.55 18.85 39.11
C VAL A 379 -21.58 19.52 40.07
N ASN A 380 -22.06 20.26 41.08
CA ASN A 380 -21.17 20.93 42.02
C ASN A 380 -20.40 19.92 42.90
N ARG A 381 -20.98 18.76 43.25
CA ARG A 381 -20.24 17.67 43.91
C ARG A 381 -19.18 17.04 43.02
N ALA A 382 -19.46 16.77 41.75
CA ALA A 382 -18.49 16.19 40.82
C ALA A 382 -17.30 17.14 40.58
N ILE A 383 -17.56 18.44 40.39
CA ILE A 383 -16.52 19.47 40.34
C ILE A 383 -15.71 19.45 41.65
N SER A 384 -16.37 19.52 42.81
CA SER A 384 -15.72 19.50 44.13
C SER A 384 -14.81 18.28 44.33
N ASN A 385 -15.28 17.08 43.99
CA ASN A 385 -14.52 15.82 44.11
C ASN A 385 -13.26 15.79 43.22
N ILE A 386 -13.38 16.22 41.97
CA ILE A 386 -12.31 16.11 40.96
C ILE A 386 -11.28 17.25 41.08
N THR A 387 -11.68 18.42 41.59
CA THR A 387 -10.80 19.60 41.65
C THR A 387 -10.39 20.02 43.06
N GLY A 388 -11.14 19.64 44.10
CA GLY A 388 -10.96 20.09 45.48
C GLY A 388 -11.61 21.45 45.81
N TYR A 389 -12.39 22.06 44.91
CA TYR A 389 -13.12 23.29 45.22
C TYR A 389 -14.23 23.03 46.25
N LYS A 390 -14.42 23.93 47.23
CA LYS A 390 -15.60 23.92 48.12
C LYS A 390 -16.86 24.20 47.30
N ILE A 391 -17.93 23.44 47.54
CA ILE A 391 -19.22 23.53 46.82
C ILE A 391 -19.79 24.96 46.83
N GLU A 392 -19.66 25.67 47.96
CA GLU A 392 -20.08 27.08 48.15
C GLU A 392 -19.39 28.08 47.20
N LYS A 393 -18.23 27.72 46.64
CA LYS A 393 -17.44 28.57 45.74
C LYS A 393 -17.62 28.25 44.26
N ILE A 394 -18.58 27.38 43.90
CA ILE A 394 -18.86 26.96 42.53
C ILE A 394 -20.18 27.58 42.08
N SER A 395 -20.08 28.62 41.26
CA SER A 395 -21.23 29.30 40.66
C SER A 395 -21.67 28.63 39.35
N LEU A 396 -22.95 28.79 39.01
CA LEU A 396 -23.50 28.35 37.72
C LEU A 396 -22.83 29.08 36.54
N ASP A 397 -22.38 30.32 36.73
CA ASP A 397 -21.76 31.12 35.68
C ASP A 397 -20.27 30.86 35.46
N ASP A 398 -19.62 30.12 36.36
CA ASP A 398 -18.18 29.85 36.29
C ASP A 398 -17.81 29.07 35.03
N ARG A 399 -16.85 29.59 34.27
CA ARG A 399 -16.32 28.92 33.09
C ARG A 399 -15.24 27.93 33.50
N PHE A 400 -15.43 26.67 33.12
CA PHE A 400 -14.52 25.57 33.43
C PHE A 400 -13.04 25.94 33.18
N GLY A 401 -12.70 26.48 32.01
CA GLY A 401 -11.29 26.74 31.66
C GLY A 401 -10.72 28.07 32.15
N GLU A 402 -11.54 29.13 32.24
CA GLU A 402 -11.06 30.48 32.58
C GLU A 402 -11.18 30.78 34.07
N ASP A 403 -12.28 30.38 34.70
CA ASP A 403 -12.63 30.78 36.07
C ASP A 403 -12.30 29.65 37.07
N LEU A 404 -12.37 28.38 36.66
CA LEU A 404 -12.07 27.19 37.48
C LEU A 404 -10.74 26.48 37.12
N GLY A 405 -10.03 26.89 36.06
CA GLY A 405 -8.75 26.28 35.66
C GLY A 405 -8.83 24.79 35.27
N ILE A 406 -10.03 24.29 34.91
CA ILE A 406 -10.33 22.91 34.55
C ILE A 406 -10.05 22.68 33.06
N ASP A 407 -9.05 21.85 32.77
CA ASP A 407 -8.67 21.45 31.41
C ASP A 407 -9.72 20.53 30.73
N SER A 408 -9.49 20.24 29.44
CA SER A 408 -10.40 19.41 28.62
C SER A 408 -10.58 17.98 29.14
N ILE A 409 -9.60 17.42 29.84
CA ILE A 409 -9.62 16.05 30.38
C ILE A 409 -10.40 16.04 31.69
N LYS A 410 -10.07 16.92 32.63
CA LYS A 410 -10.81 17.06 33.89
C LYS A 410 -12.26 17.48 33.66
N LYS A 411 -12.53 18.30 32.63
CA LYS A 411 -13.90 18.62 32.21
C LYS A 411 -14.64 17.37 31.73
N ALA A 412 -13.98 16.51 30.94
CA ALA A 412 -14.57 15.24 30.54
C ALA A 412 -14.87 14.35 31.76
N GLU A 413 -13.93 14.25 32.71
CA GLU A 413 -14.11 13.48 33.95
C GLU A 413 -15.31 14.00 34.76
N ILE A 414 -15.45 15.31 34.95
CA ILE A 414 -16.60 15.93 35.63
C ILE A 414 -17.92 15.63 34.88
N VAL A 415 -17.94 15.79 33.56
CA VAL A 415 -19.13 15.50 32.74
C VAL A 415 -19.49 14.01 32.84
N PHE A 416 -18.52 13.09 32.83
CA PHE A 416 -18.78 11.66 32.94
C PHE A 416 -19.20 11.23 34.34
N GLU A 417 -18.60 11.75 35.43
CA GLU A 417 -19.07 11.45 36.81
C GLU A 417 -20.50 11.96 37.04
N VAL A 418 -20.86 13.08 36.40
CA VAL A 418 -22.23 13.62 36.40
C VAL A 418 -23.18 12.73 35.59
N LEU A 419 -22.79 12.26 34.40
CA LEU A 419 -23.63 11.39 33.58
C LEU A 419 -23.86 10.02 34.22
N ASP A 420 -22.79 9.38 34.72
CA ASP A 420 -22.81 8.08 35.41
C ASP A 420 -23.74 8.10 36.63
N LYS A 421 -23.76 9.20 37.39
CA LYS A 421 -24.63 9.38 38.56
C LYS A 421 -26.01 10.00 38.25
N SER A 422 -26.38 10.13 36.98
CA SER A 422 -27.67 10.70 36.56
C SER A 422 -28.57 9.75 35.75
N ASP A 423 -28.15 8.50 35.55
CA ASP A 423 -28.81 7.49 34.68
C ASP A 423 -28.99 7.95 33.22
N ILE A 424 -28.26 8.98 32.78
CA ILE A 424 -28.28 9.48 31.41
C ILE A 424 -27.16 8.80 30.62
N ALA A 425 -27.53 7.82 29.80
CA ALA A 425 -26.61 7.19 28.86
C ALA A 425 -25.93 8.24 27.95
N PRO A 426 -24.59 8.20 27.77
CA PRO A 426 -23.90 9.09 26.85
C PRO A 426 -24.35 8.84 25.40
N ASN A 427 -25.10 9.80 24.83
CA ASN A 427 -25.47 9.79 23.41
C ASN A 427 -24.41 10.50 22.56
N ASP A 428 -24.35 10.15 21.26
CA ASP A 428 -23.40 10.66 20.26
C ASP A 428 -23.35 12.19 20.09
N ASP A 429 -24.32 12.94 20.65
CA ASP A 429 -24.40 14.41 20.63
C ASP A 429 -23.67 15.09 21.82
N LEU A 430 -23.00 14.34 22.71
CA LEU A 430 -22.29 14.88 23.89
C LEU A 430 -21.02 15.66 23.50
N ASN A 431 -21.19 16.91 23.06
CA ASN A 431 -20.07 17.79 22.72
C ASN A 431 -19.52 18.53 23.95
N LEU A 432 -18.40 18.05 24.50
CA LEU A 432 -17.69 18.68 25.63
C LEU A 432 -17.29 20.16 25.39
N SER A 433 -17.15 20.61 24.14
CA SER A 433 -16.86 22.02 23.83
C SER A 433 -18.08 22.95 23.97
N ALA A 434 -19.28 22.40 24.09
CA ALA A 434 -20.50 23.14 24.40
C ALA A 434 -20.55 23.55 25.88
N PHE A 435 -19.91 22.78 26.78
CA PHE A 435 -19.84 23.08 28.20
C PHE A 435 -18.75 24.11 28.50
N ARG A 436 -19.08 25.39 28.37
CA ARG A 436 -18.19 26.49 28.72
C ARG A 436 -18.34 26.82 30.20
N ARG A 437 -19.58 26.93 30.68
CA ARG A 437 -19.98 27.20 32.07
C ARG A 437 -20.54 25.97 32.76
N VAL A 438 -20.56 25.99 34.10
CA VAL A 438 -21.27 25.00 34.93
C VAL A 438 -22.77 24.92 34.56
N ALA A 439 -23.39 26.07 34.27
CA ALA A 439 -24.77 26.17 33.78
C ALA A 439 -25.03 25.44 32.45
N ASP A 440 -24.04 25.33 31.55
CA ASP A 440 -24.22 24.65 30.26
C ASP A 440 -24.40 23.15 30.44
N LEU A 441 -23.66 22.55 31.39
CA LEU A 441 -23.77 21.14 31.74
C LEU A 441 -25.11 20.86 32.44
N ILE A 442 -25.50 21.70 33.38
CA ILE A 442 -26.80 21.61 34.07
C ILE A 442 -27.96 21.81 33.07
N GLY A 443 -27.82 22.72 32.10
CA GLY A 443 -28.80 22.94 31.03
C GLY A 443 -28.90 21.79 30.03
N PHE A 444 -27.86 20.96 29.89
CA PHE A 444 -27.90 19.73 29.09
C PHE A 444 -28.69 18.64 29.81
N LEU A 445 -28.44 18.42 31.11
CA LEU A 445 -29.17 17.44 31.94
C LEU A 445 -30.69 17.70 32.00
N LYS A 446 -31.12 18.96 31.79
CA LYS A 446 -32.53 19.37 31.81
C LYS A 446 -33.34 19.06 30.54
N LYS A 447 -32.71 18.77 29.39
CA LYS A 447 -33.43 18.74 28.09
C LYS A 447 -33.94 17.35 27.69
N LYS A 448 -35.26 17.12 27.83
CA LYS A 448 -35.96 16.13 26.99
C LYS A 448 -35.97 16.60 25.52
N PRO A 449 -35.83 15.70 24.53
CA PRO A 449 -35.67 16.09 23.13
C PRO A 449 -37.03 16.41 22.47
N SER A 450 -37.29 17.69 22.22
CA SER A 450 -38.34 18.14 21.29
C SER A 450 -37.77 19.16 20.29
N SER A 451 -38.39 19.19 19.10
CA SER A 451 -37.89 19.86 17.90
C SER A 451 -38.13 21.36 17.87
N GLY A 452 -37.24 22.11 17.21
CA GLY A 452 -37.61 23.38 16.56
C GLY A 452 -36.70 24.58 16.82
N GLN A 453 -36.02 25.01 15.75
CA GLN A 453 -35.63 26.38 15.40
C GLN A 453 -35.66 27.48 16.49
N ASN A 454 -34.53 28.19 16.66
CA ASN A 454 -34.48 29.56 16.13
C ASN A 454 -33.06 30.14 15.95
N SER A 455 -33.01 31.21 15.15
CA SER A 455 -31.79 31.95 14.77
C SER A 455 -31.38 33.02 15.80
N VAL A 456 -30.14 33.56 15.73
CA VAL A 456 -29.86 35.00 15.95
C VAL A 456 -28.40 35.42 15.58
N LYS A 457 -28.34 36.45 14.71
CA LYS A 457 -27.37 37.57 14.53
C LYS A 457 -25.89 37.41 14.96
N LYS A 458 -24.98 37.53 13.97
CA LYS A 458 -23.55 37.86 14.17
C LYS A 458 -23.38 39.35 14.54
N ARG A 459 -22.73 39.66 15.68
CA ARG A 459 -22.10 40.97 15.92
C ARG A 459 -20.65 40.97 15.42
N LYS A 460 -20.27 41.96 14.59
CA LYS A 460 -18.87 42.25 14.27
C LYS A 460 -18.24 42.99 15.46
N LYS A 461 -17.05 42.59 15.91
CA LYS A 461 -16.10 43.49 16.57
C LYS A 461 -14.91 43.67 15.63
N LYS A 462 -14.63 44.91 15.23
CA LYS A 462 -13.30 45.32 14.77
C LYS A 462 -12.38 45.29 16.00
N SER A 463 -11.12 44.91 15.81
CA SER A 463 -10.03 45.29 16.72
C SER A 463 -8.95 45.92 15.87
N GLU A 464 -8.76 47.22 16.04
CA GLU A 464 -7.70 47.98 15.40
C GLU A 464 -6.39 47.66 16.09
N PHE A 465 -5.41 47.14 15.36
CA PHE A 465 -4.00 47.22 15.74
C PHE A 465 -3.16 47.26 14.46
N ASN A 466 -3.09 48.44 13.86
CA ASN A 466 -2.25 48.74 12.72
C ASN A 466 -1.37 49.94 13.10
N ARG A 467 -0.06 49.70 13.23
CA ARG A 467 1.09 50.65 13.25
C ARG A 467 2.20 50.14 14.18
N TYR A 468 3.22 49.51 13.60
CA TYR A 468 4.62 49.90 13.78
C TYR A 468 5.49 49.09 12.80
N VAL A 469 6.01 49.76 11.77
CA VAL A 469 7.08 49.23 10.91
C VAL A 469 8.26 50.18 11.06
N PRO A 470 9.28 49.84 11.87
CA PRO A 470 10.46 50.69 12.01
C PRO A 470 11.19 50.84 10.67
N SER A 471 11.49 52.07 10.29
CA SER A 471 12.17 52.47 9.05
C SER A 471 13.68 52.23 9.09
N TRP A 472 14.09 51.03 9.50
CA TRP A 472 15.46 50.54 9.37
C TRP A 472 15.41 49.13 8.74
N ILE A 473 15.66 49.09 7.44
CA ILE A 473 15.75 47.86 6.65
C ILE A 473 17.20 47.72 6.20
N PRO A 474 18.02 46.87 6.86
CA PRO A 474 19.25 46.38 6.26
C PRO A 474 18.86 45.47 5.11
N ASN A 475 19.12 45.91 3.87
CA ASN A 475 19.12 45.04 2.71
C ASN A 475 20.28 44.04 2.83
N GLN A 476 20.04 42.89 3.45
CA GLN A 476 20.68 41.60 3.15
C GLN A 476 20.17 40.49 4.08
N PHE A 477 19.73 39.37 3.51
CA PHE A 477 19.77 38.09 4.21
C PHE A 477 21.25 37.74 4.39
N ASN A 478 21.70 37.40 5.60
CA ASN A 478 23.12 37.15 5.83
C ASN A 478 23.58 35.96 4.97
N LYS A 479 24.58 36.18 4.10
CA LYS A 479 25.03 35.24 3.05
C LYS A 479 25.43 33.86 3.60
N ASN A 480 25.76 33.77 4.88
CA ASN A 480 26.23 32.54 5.53
C ASN A 480 25.15 31.46 5.74
N TYR A 481 23.86 31.74 5.50
CA TYR A 481 22.75 30.81 5.83
C TYR A 481 21.84 30.43 4.66
N LEU A 482 22.05 30.98 3.47
CA LEU A 482 21.12 30.86 2.33
C LEU A 482 21.93 30.44 1.10
N ILE A 483 21.74 29.21 0.63
CA ILE A 483 22.66 28.56 -0.31
C ILE A 483 22.55 29.11 -1.73
N GLU A 484 21.34 29.40 -2.20
CA GLU A 484 21.07 30.08 -3.48
C GLU A 484 19.57 30.42 -3.58
N LYS A 485 19.18 31.26 -4.55
CA LYS A 485 17.83 31.21 -5.13
C LYS A 485 17.87 30.29 -6.34
N ASN A 486 17.02 29.26 -6.38
CA ASN A 486 16.74 28.56 -7.63
C ASN A 486 15.73 29.36 -8.47
N ASN A 487 15.52 28.95 -9.73
CA ASN A 487 14.55 29.57 -10.64
C ASN A 487 13.10 29.55 -10.12
N HIS A 488 12.79 28.77 -9.08
CA HIS A 488 11.46 28.63 -8.47
C HIS A 488 11.29 29.45 -7.18
N SER A 489 12.30 30.24 -6.79
CA SER A 489 12.30 31.07 -5.56
C SER A 489 12.23 30.29 -4.23
N ASP A 490 12.63 29.02 -4.20
CA ASP A 490 12.63 28.20 -2.99
C ASP A 490 13.59 28.73 -1.91
N LEU A 491 13.27 28.48 -0.63
CA LEU A 491 14.11 28.85 0.50
C LEU A 491 14.95 27.66 0.97
N ILE A 492 16.25 27.68 0.64
CA ILE A 492 17.19 26.61 1.01
C ILE A 492 17.94 27.02 2.28
N ILE A 493 17.86 26.18 3.32
CA ILE A 493 18.43 26.40 4.65
C ILE A 493 19.46 25.28 4.93
N ASP A 494 20.71 25.63 5.20
CA ASP A 494 21.72 24.66 5.65
C ASP A 494 21.52 24.37 7.14
N LEU A 495 21.10 23.15 7.49
CA LEU A 495 20.99 22.70 8.88
C LEU A 495 22.36 22.56 9.55
N GLY A 496 23.46 22.40 8.80
CA GLY A 496 24.80 22.33 9.39
C GLY A 496 25.17 23.61 10.15
N ALA A 497 24.67 24.76 9.72
CA ALA A 497 24.85 26.02 10.42
C ALA A 497 24.34 25.99 11.88
N PHE A 498 23.34 25.16 12.19
CA PHE A 498 22.78 25.03 13.54
C PHE A 498 23.72 24.27 14.51
N PHE A 499 24.64 23.47 14.00
CA PHE A 499 25.63 22.75 14.81
C PHE A 499 26.84 23.65 15.15
N ASN A 500 27.01 24.77 14.45
CA ASN A 500 28.09 25.73 14.67
C ASN A 500 27.89 26.57 15.96
N LYS A 501 29.00 26.95 16.60
CA LYS A 501 28.98 27.71 17.86
C LYS A 501 28.43 29.14 17.71
N SER A 502 28.52 29.75 16.52
CA SER A 502 28.21 31.16 16.23
C SER A 502 26.78 31.43 15.71
N PHE A 503 25.91 30.42 15.63
CA PHE A 503 24.56 30.58 15.09
C PHE A 503 23.65 31.47 15.97
N ASN A 504 23.16 32.57 15.41
CA ASN A 504 22.21 33.47 16.08
C ASN A 504 20.76 33.15 15.63
N VAL A 505 20.05 32.39 16.47
CA VAL A 505 18.70 31.91 16.18
C VAL A 505 17.66 33.04 16.06
N GLU A 506 17.77 34.12 16.83
CA GLU A 506 16.82 35.23 16.76
C GLU A 506 16.90 36.01 15.44
N ASN A 507 18.12 36.32 15.00
CA ASN A 507 18.33 37.00 13.73
C ASN A 507 17.91 36.10 12.56
N PHE A 508 18.16 34.80 12.66
CA PHE A 508 17.64 33.82 11.72
C PHE A 508 16.10 33.80 11.69
N GLN A 509 15.42 33.71 12.84
CA GLN A 509 13.96 33.73 12.94
C GLN A 509 13.35 35.00 12.34
N LYS A 510 13.89 36.18 12.68
CA LYS A 510 13.45 37.48 12.13
C LYS A 510 13.62 37.53 10.61
N SER A 511 14.74 37.02 10.08
CA SER A 511 15.03 36.98 8.64
C SER A 511 14.15 35.98 7.87
N LEU A 512 13.98 34.77 8.43
CA LEU A 512 13.11 33.73 7.91
C LEU A 512 11.66 34.24 7.80
N PHE A 513 11.10 34.77 8.89
CA PHE A 513 9.73 35.26 8.92
C PHE A 513 9.46 36.38 7.90
N ARG A 514 10.41 37.33 7.74
CA ARG A 514 10.33 38.36 6.67
C ARG A 514 10.25 37.75 5.27
N ASN A 515 10.94 36.64 5.00
CA ASN A 515 10.98 36.01 3.69
C ASN A 515 9.81 35.08 3.40
N LEU A 516 9.22 34.49 4.45
CA LEU A 516 8.02 33.67 4.37
C LEU A 516 6.74 34.50 4.07
N ASN A 517 6.72 35.79 4.42
CA ASN A 517 5.57 36.66 4.14
C ASN A 517 5.48 37.14 2.67
N ASN A 518 6.55 37.03 1.88
CA ASN A 518 6.66 37.72 0.58
C ASN A 518 6.50 36.80 -0.65
N SER A 519 6.31 35.49 -0.51
CA SER A 519 5.97 34.58 -1.63
C SER A 519 5.55 33.20 -1.13
N LYS A 520 4.71 32.47 -1.89
CA LYS A 520 4.55 31.01 -1.72
C LYS A 520 5.89 30.35 -2.03
N LYS A 521 6.52 29.70 -1.05
CA LYS A 521 7.86 29.10 -1.19
C LYS A 521 7.91 27.72 -0.54
N ASN A 522 8.61 26.80 -1.20
CA ASN A 522 9.09 25.61 -0.55
C ASN A 522 10.22 25.98 0.43
N ILE A 523 10.33 25.23 1.53
CA ILE A 523 11.42 25.33 2.50
C ILE A 523 12.22 24.04 2.41
N ILE A 524 13.49 24.12 2.03
CA ILE A 524 14.36 22.96 1.86
C ILE A 524 15.47 23.03 2.90
N PHE A 525 15.36 22.19 3.93
CA PHE A 525 16.40 22.00 4.94
C PHE A 525 17.41 20.96 4.45
N LEU A 526 18.63 21.39 4.16
CA LEU A 526 19.74 20.54 3.75
C LEU A 526 20.60 20.18 4.97
N CYS A 527 20.80 18.91 5.29
CA CYS A 527 21.79 18.49 6.28
C CYS A 527 22.98 17.80 5.60
N ASN A 528 24.16 18.41 5.74
CA ASN A 528 25.46 17.90 5.30
C ASN A 528 26.43 17.74 6.50
N GLU A 529 25.91 17.60 7.72
CA GLU A 529 26.73 17.46 8.92
C GLU A 529 27.30 16.05 9.10
N SER A 530 28.43 16.00 9.79
CA SER A 530 29.33 14.84 9.85
C SER A 530 28.76 13.61 10.56
N ALA A 531 29.36 12.45 10.26
CA ALA A 531 28.91 11.14 10.76
C ALA A 531 28.89 11.07 12.29
N PHE A 532 27.69 11.03 12.87
CA PHE A 532 27.52 10.72 14.29
C PHE A 532 28.08 9.32 14.59
N SER A 533 28.65 9.16 15.79
CA SER A 533 29.15 7.86 16.23
C SER A 533 29.00 7.74 17.73
N LEU A 534 28.11 6.84 18.16
CA LEU A 534 27.85 6.61 19.59
C LEU A 534 29.11 6.22 20.37
N SER A 535 30.11 5.58 19.75
CA SER A 535 31.38 5.27 20.44
C SER A 535 32.20 6.53 20.74
N LYS A 536 32.26 7.50 19.82
CA LYS A 536 33.09 8.72 19.92
C LYS A 536 32.44 9.86 20.71
N GLU A 537 31.12 10.02 20.63
CA GLU A 537 30.43 11.20 21.19
C GLU A 537 30.52 11.28 22.72
N SER A 538 30.81 12.45 23.31
CA SER A 538 30.74 12.63 24.77
C SER A 538 29.36 13.13 25.20
N LEU A 539 28.94 12.90 26.45
CA LEU A 539 27.66 13.40 26.96
C LEU A 539 27.58 14.94 26.85
N SER A 540 28.63 15.64 27.26
CA SER A 540 28.69 17.11 27.20
C SER A 540 28.70 17.66 25.77
N SER A 541 29.23 16.91 24.80
CA SER A 541 29.12 17.24 23.38
C SER A 541 27.70 17.01 22.87
N PHE A 542 27.09 15.86 23.19
CA PHE A 542 25.72 15.50 22.81
C PHE A 542 24.68 16.51 23.35
N GLU A 543 24.78 16.93 24.62
CA GLU A 543 23.97 17.99 25.24
C GLU A 543 24.11 19.35 24.53
N LYS A 544 25.35 19.70 24.17
CA LYS A 544 25.68 20.93 23.46
C LYS A 544 25.16 20.93 22.02
N ILE A 545 25.20 19.79 21.36
CA ILE A 545 24.61 19.60 20.03
C ILE A 545 23.08 19.65 20.12
N LEU A 546 22.45 19.03 21.13
CA LEU A 546 20.99 19.05 21.33
C LEU A 546 20.46 20.48 21.48
N SER A 547 21.14 21.27 22.31
CA SER A 547 20.77 22.66 22.58
C SER A 547 21.02 23.60 21.40
N LYS A 548 22.03 23.35 20.56
CA LYS A 548 22.33 24.19 19.38
C LYS A 548 21.60 23.77 18.10
N SER A 549 21.32 22.49 17.91
CA SER A 549 20.59 21.98 16.74
C SER A 549 19.08 21.88 16.99
N LEU A 550 18.64 20.84 17.70
CA LEU A 550 17.23 20.49 17.85
C LEU A 550 16.41 21.59 18.54
N MET A 551 16.93 22.16 19.63
CA MET A 551 16.21 23.21 20.36
C MET A 551 16.08 24.51 19.55
N ASN A 552 17.07 24.86 18.72
CA ASN A 552 16.97 26.00 17.80
C ASN A 552 15.97 25.74 16.66
N PHE A 553 15.94 24.52 16.13
CA PHE A 553 14.95 24.11 15.14
C PHE A 553 13.52 24.17 15.70
N ILE A 554 13.28 23.61 16.89
CA ILE A 554 11.99 23.70 17.59
C ILE A 554 11.64 25.18 17.88
N GLY A 555 12.64 25.98 18.28
CA GLY A 555 12.50 27.41 18.54
C GLY A 555 11.99 28.20 17.33
N ILE A 556 12.43 27.85 16.11
CA ILE A 556 11.91 28.46 14.86
C ILE A 556 10.41 28.21 14.72
N PHE A 557 9.96 26.96 14.80
CA PHE A 557 8.53 26.66 14.64
C PHE A 557 7.69 27.25 15.77
N ARG A 558 8.25 27.35 16.99
CA ARG A 558 7.60 28.07 18.11
C ARG A 558 7.45 29.56 17.82
N TYR A 559 8.48 30.20 17.27
CA TYR A 559 8.44 31.61 16.88
C TYR A 559 7.36 31.88 15.80
N ILE A 560 7.25 31.00 14.80
CA ILE A 560 6.25 31.15 13.74
C ILE A 560 4.84 30.88 14.28
N ALA A 561 4.64 29.81 15.06
CA ALA A 561 3.35 29.46 15.67
C ALA A 561 2.82 30.56 16.63
N ASN A 562 3.71 31.17 17.43
CA ASN A 562 3.32 32.26 18.34
C ASN A 562 2.93 33.55 17.59
N ARG A 563 3.48 33.79 16.39
CA ARG A 563 3.21 35.00 15.60
C ARG A 563 2.07 34.83 14.61
N ASN A 564 1.70 33.61 14.26
CA ASN A 564 0.68 33.34 13.27
C ASN A 564 -0.29 32.27 13.76
N LYS A 565 -1.53 32.65 14.02
CA LYS A 565 -2.58 31.77 14.57
C LYS A 565 -2.88 30.58 13.65
N TYR A 566 -2.50 30.68 12.37
CA TYR A 566 -2.44 29.59 11.41
C TYR A 566 -1.06 29.60 10.75
N LEU A 567 -0.39 28.46 10.67
CA LEU A 567 0.81 28.33 9.86
C LEU A 567 0.41 28.41 8.36
N PRO A 568 1.04 29.29 7.56
CA PRO A 568 0.78 29.38 6.12
C PRO A 568 1.09 28.09 5.35
N ASP A 569 0.65 28.05 4.09
CA ASP A 569 0.91 26.94 3.17
C ASP A 569 2.40 26.79 2.84
N TYR A 570 3.13 26.04 3.67
CA TYR A 570 4.51 25.66 3.42
C TYR A 570 4.61 24.21 2.96
N SER A 571 5.50 23.96 2.01
CA SER A 571 6.00 22.61 1.70
C SER A 571 7.43 22.53 2.20
N ILE A 572 7.70 21.56 3.07
CA ILE A 572 8.96 21.45 3.80
C ILE A 572 9.65 20.13 3.44
N ALA A 573 10.81 20.20 2.80
CA ALA A 573 11.71 19.07 2.66
C ALA A 573 12.78 19.11 3.75
N ILE A 574 13.04 17.97 4.39
CA ILE A 574 14.30 17.74 5.14
C ILE A 574 15.11 16.71 4.36
N ILE A 575 16.35 17.07 4.06
CA ILE A 575 17.31 16.23 3.34
C ILE A 575 18.39 15.74 4.31
N THR A 576 18.68 14.45 4.22
CA THR A 576 19.69 13.73 5.02
C THR A 576 20.60 12.96 4.08
N GLN A 577 21.89 12.84 4.41
CA GLN A 577 22.90 12.17 3.58
C GLN A 577 23.80 11.28 4.46
N GLY A 578 24.20 10.12 3.96
CA GLY A 578 25.12 9.21 4.65
C GLY A 578 24.69 8.89 6.09
N ASN A 579 25.65 8.84 7.03
CA ASN A 579 25.32 8.67 8.45
C ASN A 579 24.91 9.99 9.11
N THR A 580 23.66 10.43 8.93
CA THR A 580 23.17 11.69 9.49
C THR A 580 22.91 11.61 11.02
N HIS A 581 23.22 12.68 11.75
CA HIS A 581 23.01 12.78 13.21
C HIS A 581 21.54 12.47 13.64
N PRO A 582 21.30 11.63 14.68
CA PRO A 582 19.96 11.23 15.14
C PRO A 582 18.91 12.35 15.30
N PHE A 583 19.34 13.51 15.80
CA PHE A 583 18.47 14.69 15.99
C PHE A 583 17.78 15.18 14.70
N VAL A 584 18.38 14.98 13.52
CA VAL A 584 17.78 15.40 12.24
C VAL A 584 16.57 14.54 11.88
N PHE A 585 16.62 13.23 12.18
CA PHE A 585 15.45 12.35 12.09
C PHE A 585 14.39 12.73 13.15
N GLY A 586 14.82 13.18 14.33
CA GLY A 586 13.95 13.84 15.31
C GLY A 586 13.21 15.05 14.75
N MET A 587 13.90 15.93 14.00
CA MET A 587 13.29 17.09 13.33
C MET A 587 12.24 16.66 12.28
N VAL A 588 12.51 15.60 11.51
CA VAL A 588 11.53 15.00 10.58
C VAL A 588 10.26 14.55 11.32
N SER A 589 10.43 13.79 12.42
CA SER A 589 9.31 13.31 13.22
C SER A 589 8.51 14.46 13.87
N PHE A 590 9.20 15.48 14.37
CA PHE A 590 8.58 16.69 14.90
C PHE A 590 7.67 17.35 13.86
N LEU A 591 8.16 17.54 12.62
CA LEU A 591 7.36 18.14 11.55
C LEU A 591 6.14 17.29 11.16
N LYS A 592 6.28 15.96 11.10
CA LYS A 592 5.17 15.06 10.78
C LYS A 592 4.04 15.12 11.80
N SER A 593 4.35 15.29 13.08
CA SER A 593 3.37 15.58 14.13
C SER A 593 2.84 17.02 14.06
N LEU A 594 3.70 18.00 13.79
CA LEU A 594 3.31 19.41 13.67
C LEU A 594 2.28 19.61 12.54
N LYS A 595 2.43 18.88 11.43
CA LYS A 595 1.44 18.81 10.36
C LYS A 595 0.05 18.38 10.85
N LYS A 596 -0.06 17.49 11.86
CA LYS A 596 -1.36 17.06 12.39
C LYS A 596 -2.10 18.19 13.09
N GLU A 597 -1.36 19.10 13.72
CA GLU A 597 -1.89 20.31 14.36
C GLU A 597 -2.11 21.44 13.34
N TYR A 598 -1.30 21.47 12.26
CA TYR A 598 -1.35 22.46 11.19
C TYR A 598 -1.42 21.78 9.80
N PRO A 599 -2.61 21.32 9.36
CA PRO A 599 -2.76 20.51 8.13
C PRO A 599 -2.29 21.18 6.83
N ASN A 600 -2.14 22.51 6.85
CA ASN A 600 -1.62 23.31 5.74
C ASN A 600 -0.10 23.15 5.53
N ILE A 601 0.62 22.45 6.41
CA ILE A 601 2.04 22.13 6.17
C ILE A 601 2.14 20.79 5.42
N PHE A 602 2.92 20.77 4.35
CA PHE A 602 3.36 19.54 3.69
C PHE A 602 4.78 19.21 4.15
N VAL A 603 5.05 17.94 4.48
CA VAL A 603 6.35 17.53 5.06
C VAL A 603 6.88 16.31 4.32
N LYS A 604 8.14 16.37 3.89
CA LYS A 604 8.80 15.27 3.20
C LYS A 604 10.23 15.05 3.67
N HIS A 605 10.59 13.79 3.89
CA HIS A 605 11.96 13.38 4.19
C HIS A 605 12.59 12.73 2.97
N ILE A 606 13.82 13.14 2.67
CA ILE A 606 14.60 12.63 1.55
C ILE A 606 15.97 12.22 2.10
N HIS A 607 16.32 10.96 1.90
CA HIS A 607 17.59 10.38 2.30
C HIS A 607 18.44 10.04 1.09
N PHE A 608 19.73 10.31 1.16
CA PHE A 608 20.73 9.84 0.21
C PHE A 608 21.73 8.94 0.95
N ASP A 609 21.95 7.74 0.44
CA ASP A 609 22.91 6.77 0.98
C ASP A 609 24.37 7.29 1.01
N SER A 610 24.67 8.18 0.08
CA SER A 610 25.98 8.71 -0.26
C SER A 610 25.92 10.23 -0.35
N GLU A 611 27.06 10.89 -0.11
CA GLU A 611 27.13 12.35 -0.21
C GLU A 611 27.00 12.82 -1.67
N MET A 612 26.18 13.83 -1.89
CA MET A 612 25.86 14.41 -3.18
C MET A 612 26.05 15.94 -3.16
N SER A 613 26.41 16.49 -4.33
CA SER A 613 26.61 17.94 -4.47
C SER A 613 25.33 18.72 -4.15
N LYS A 614 25.49 19.83 -3.41
CA LYS A 614 24.35 20.63 -2.91
C LYS A 614 23.34 20.98 -4.02
N LYS A 615 23.82 21.36 -5.20
CA LYS A 615 23.00 21.66 -6.39
C LYS A 615 22.11 20.49 -6.83
N ARG A 616 22.68 19.27 -6.93
CA ARG A 616 21.95 18.07 -7.35
C ARG A 616 20.95 17.61 -6.29
N THR A 617 21.34 17.74 -5.02
CA THR A 617 20.51 17.45 -3.85
C THR A 617 19.29 18.37 -3.76
N VAL A 618 19.48 19.68 -3.95
CA VAL A 618 18.40 20.69 -4.02
C VAL A 618 17.47 20.45 -5.21
N GLN A 619 18.03 20.19 -6.41
CA GLN A 619 17.23 19.90 -7.60
C GLN A 619 16.33 18.67 -7.39
N GLN A 620 16.89 17.61 -6.81
CA GLN A 620 16.15 16.39 -6.53
C GLN A 620 15.10 16.60 -5.42
N ALA A 621 15.36 17.44 -4.41
CA ALA A 621 14.37 17.79 -3.40
C ALA A 621 13.24 18.67 -3.93
N THR A 622 13.55 19.62 -4.81
CA THR A 622 12.56 20.44 -5.52
C THR A 622 11.61 19.54 -6.33
N TYR A 623 12.16 18.60 -7.10
CA TYR A 623 11.37 17.56 -7.79
C TYR A 623 10.47 16.77 -6.82
N GLU A 624 11.02 16.31 -5.69
CA GLU A 624 10.25 15.55 -4.71
C GLU A 624 9.15 16.36 -4.00
N LEU A 625 9.27 17.68 -3.88
CA LEU A 625 8.22 18.52 -3.30
C LEU A 625 7.05 18.78 -4.26
N TYR A 626 7.23 18.56 -5.56
CA TYR A 626 6.14 18.55 -6.55
C TYR A 626 5.44 17.19 -6.67
N GLU A 627 5.96 16.14 -6.04
CA GLU A 627 5.33 14.81 -6.04
C GLU A 627 4.14 14.77 -5.05
N PRO A 628 2.97 14.19 -5.43
CA PRO A 628 1.73 14.11 -4.65
C PRO A 628 1.73 13.62 -3.19
N HIS A 629 2.88 13.20 -2.65
CA HIS A 629 2.96 12.32 -1.49
C HIS A 629 4.07 12.71 -0.50
N GLU A 630 3.86 12.35 0.76
CA GLU A 630 4.74 12.64 1.89
C GLU A 630 5.54 11.43 2.39
N ALA A 631 5.49 10.29 1.69
CA ALA A 631 6.24 9.14 2.15
C ALA A 631 7.75 9.38 2.00
N ASP A 632 8.49 8.92 3.01
CA ASP A 632 9.94 9.11 3.09
C ASP A 632 10.62 8.44 1.89
N VAL A 633 11.48 9.19 1.21
CA VAL A 633 12.20 8.76 0.02
C VAL A 633 13.65 8.47 0.39
N MET A 634 14.21 7.38 -0.14
CA MET A 634 15.64 7.12 -0.11
C MET A 634 16.19 7.01 -1.53
N TYR A 635 17.38 7.54 -1.74
CA TYR A 635 18.18 7.33 -2.94
C TYR A 635 19.38 6.46 -2.60
N HIS A 636 19.58 5.41 -3.39
CA HIS A 636 20.71 4.48 -3.29
C HIS A 636 21.14 4.05 -4.70
N ASP A 637 22.43 4.16 -5.03
CA ASP A 637 22.96 4.05 -6.41
C ASP A 637 22.19 4.87 -7.46
N ASN A 638 21.81 6.11 -7.16
CA ASN A 638 20.90 6.95 -7.97
C ASN A 638 19.48 6.38 -8.21
N LYS A 639 19.14 5.19 -7.69
CA LYS A 639 17.80 4.59 -7.78
C LYS A 639 16.95 5.13 -6.63
N ARG A 640 15.66 5.34 -6.89
CA ARG A 640 14.69 5.83 -5.90
C ARG A 640 14.06 4.66 -5.14
N TYR A 641 13.84 4.85 -3.85
CA TYR A 641 13.17 3.92 -2.95
C TYR A 641 12.18 4.73 -2.10
N VAL A 642 11.09 4.11 -1.68
CA VAL A 642 10.14 4.70 -0.73
C VAL A 642 9.93 3.76 0.44
N ALA A 643 9.78 4.34 1.63
CA ALA A 643 9.49 3.60 2.84
C ALA A 643 8.19 2.78 2.70
N CYS A 644 8.18 1.56 3.19
CA CYS A 644 7.01 0.69 3.31
C CYS A 644 7.14 -0.18 4.56
N LEU A 645 6.03 -0.80 4.99
CA LEU A 645 6.09 -1.82 6.02
C LEU A 645 6.45 -3.17 5.40
N LYS A 646 7.41 -3.87 6.02
CA LYS A 646 7.82 -5.22 5.67
C LYS A 646 7.70 -6.13 6.90
N LYS A 647 7.03 -7.27 6.76
CA LYS A 647 6.92 -8.28 7.81
C LYS A 647 8.28 -8.90 8.13
N ILE A 648 8.59 -9.02 9.41
CA ILE A 648 9.84 -9.59 9.95
C ILE A 648 9.64 -11.09 10.23
N GLY A 649 10.73 -11.87 10.21
CA GLY A 649 10.77 -13.25 10.71
C GLY A 649 11.66 -13.38 11.95
N ILE A 650 11.34 -14.35 12.80
CA ILE A 650 11.97 -14.55 14.12
C ILE A 650 13.49 -14.75 13.99
N GLY A 651 14.27 -14.03 14.80
CA GLY A 651 15.73 -14.10 14.83
C GLY A 651 16.30 -15.35 15.52
N LYS A 652 17.64 -15.44 15.61
CA LYS A 652 18.31 -16.54 16.33
C LYS A 652 17.94 -16.47 17.81
N LYS A 653 17.44 -17.57 18.40
CA LYS A 653 16.98 -17.57 19.78
C LYS A 653 18.09 -17.34 20.81
N ILE A 654 17.74 -16.67 21.91
CA ILE A 654 18.54 -16.46 23.12
C ILE A 654 17.84 -17.20 24.27
N GLU A 655 18.59 -17.88 25.12
CA GLU A 655 18.06 -18.52 26.32
C GLU A 655 17.90 -17.50 27.47
N ILE A 656 16.73 -17.49 28.11
CA ILE A 656 16.44 -16.68 29.30
C ILE A 656 16.16 -17.65 30.44
N ASN A 657 16.94 -17.53 31.53
CA ASN A 657 16.85 -18.44 32.67
C ASN A 657 17.14 -17.71 33.98
N LYS A 658 17.15 -18.44 35.10
CA LYS A 658 17.35 -17.89 36.46
C LYS A 658 18.70 -17.19 36.67
N LYS A 659 19.70 -17.42 35.81
CA LYS A 659 21.03 -16.76 35.85
C LYS A 659 21.12 -15.51 34.97
N THR A 660 20.11 -15.25 34.13
CA THR A 660 20.06 -14.05 33.29
C THR A 660 19.93 -12.80 34.15
N VAL A 661 20.80 -11.81 33.96
CA VAL A 661 20.77 -10.52 34.65
C VAL A 661 20.16 -9.47 33.73
N MET A 662 19.01 -8.94 34.13
CA MET A 662 18.23 -7.95 33.39
C MET A 662 18.19 -6.61 34.11
N VAL A 663 18.49 -5.52 33.40
CA VAL A 663 18.34 -4.14 33.90
C VAL A 663 17.17 -3.48 33.19
N VAL A 664 16.18 -2.99 33.93
CA VAL A 664 14.97 -2.40 33.36
C VAL A 664 14.71 -0.99 33.88
N VAL A 665 15.01 0.00 33.04
CA VAL A 665 14.73 1.41 33.32
C VAL A 665 13.24 1.69 33.08
N GLY A 666 12.58 2.32 34.04
CA GLY A 666 11.14 2.61 33.97
C GLY A 666 10.22 1.42 34.31
N GLY A 667 10.77 0.27 34.75
CA GLY A 667 10.02 -0.98 34.93
C GLY A 667 8.96 -1.02 36.05
N ALA A 668 8.82 0.03 36.86
CA ALA A 668 7.93 0.03 38.02
C ALA A 668 6.46 0.37 37.73
N LYS A 669 6.14 0.93 36.54
CA LYS A 669 4.78 1.33 36.14
C LYS A 669 4.54 1.02 34.64
N GLY A 670 3.27 1.07 34.23
CA GLY A 670 2.86 1.02 32.81
C GLY A 670 3.21 -0.26 32.05
N ILE A 671 3.49 -0.11 30.75
CA ILE A 671 3.75 -1.24 29.81
C ILE A 671 4.95 -2.07 30.25
N ALA A 672 6.04 -1.43 30.67
CA ALA A 672 7.24 -2.12 31.14
C ALA A 672 6.95 -3.02 32.34
N PHE A 673 6.21 -2.53 33.33
CA PHE A 673 5.76 -3.35 34.46
C PHE A 673 4.93 -4.57 34.03
N SER A 674 3.99 -4.40 33.09
CA SER A 674 3.14 -5.49 32.58
C SER A 674 3.97 -6.63 31.96
N LEU A 675 4.94 -6.27 31.11
CA LEU A 675 5.86 -7.21 30.47
C LEU A 675 6.78 -7.90 31.51
N ILE A 676 7.39 -7.12 32.42
CA ILE A 676 8.28 -7.65 33.48
C ILE A 676 7.54 -8.63 34.39
N LYS A 677 6.28 -8.36 34.73
CA LYS A 677 5.47 -9.27 35.57
C LYS A 677 5.37 -10.66 34.92
N LYS A 678 5.16 -10.74 33.61
CA LYS A 678 5.09 -12.00 32.88
C LYS A 678 6.47 -12.66 32.75
N ILE A 679 7.55 -11.89 32.51
CA ILE A 679 8.95 -12.38 32.52
C ILE A 679 9.30 -13.01 33.88
N SER A 680 9.03 -12.31 34.98
CA SER A 680 9.29 -12.76 36.35
C SER A 680 8.61 -14.08 36.67
N LYS A 681 7.34 -14.23 36.25
CA LYS A 681 6.56 -15.47 36.45
C LYS A 681 7.03 -16.63 35.57
N GLN A 682 7.55 -16.36 34.36
CA GLN A 682 7.86 -17.39 33.37
C GLN A 682 9.32 -17.89 33.44
N TYR A 683 10.28 -17.02 33.73
CA TYR A 683 11.72 -17.34 33.67
C TYR A 683 12.48 -17.12 35.00
N CYS A 684 11.89 -16.37 35.94
CA CYS A 684 12.49 -15.95 37.21
C CYS A 684 13.96 -15.46 37.13
N PRO A 685 14.31 -14.54 36.21
CA PRO A 685 15.69 -14.02 36.09
C PRO A 685 16.02 -13.05 37.23
N ILE A 686 17.28 -12.61 37.30
CA ILE A 686 17.70 -11.55 38.23
C ILE A 686 17.35 -10.20 37.60
N ILE A 687 16.49 -9.40 38.23
CA ILE A 687 15.95 -8.16 37.64
C ILE A 687 16.28 -6.95 38.51
N TYR A 688 16.94 -5.95 37.92
CA TYR A 688 17.16 -4.62 38.52
C TYR A 688 16.23 -3.60 37.88
N ILE A 689 15.23 -3.13 38.61
CA ILE A 689 14.29 -2.11 38.15
C ILE A 689 14.81 -0.74 38.59
N LEU A 690 15.02 0.15 37.62
CA LEU A 690 15.60 1.47 37.83
C LEU A 690 14.55 2.58 37.60
N GLY A 691 14.45 3.55 38.50
CA GLY A 691 13.56 4.71 38.30
C GLY A 691 13.66 5.81 39.36
N ARG A 692 13.01 6.95 39.09
CA ARG A 692 13.13 8.17 39.91
C ARG A 692 12.26 8.21 41.16
N SER A 693 11.14 7.50 41.14
CA SER A 693 10.21 7.41 42.27
C SER A 693 10.90 6.82 43.50
N ALA A 694 10.51 7.26 44.69
CA ALA A 694 10.91 6.58 45.92
C ALA A 694 10.02 5.34 46.14
N LEU A 695 10.53 4.30 46.82
CA LEU A 695 9.76 3.10 47.19
C LEU A 695 8.53 3.37 48.07
N ARG A 696 8.40 4.59 48.62
CA ARG A 696 7.20 5.07 49.33
C ARG A 696 6.03 5.49 48.42
N ASP A 697 6.25 5.62 47.11
CA ASP A 697 5.19 5.80 46.11
C ASP A 697 4.29 4.55 46.12
N GLY A 698 3.00 4.72 46.45
CA GLY A 698 2.09 3.59 46.67
C GLY A 698 1.96 2.66 45.47
N THR A 699 1.93 3.21 44.25
CA THR A 699 1.88 2.41 43.01
C THR A 699 3.18 1.63 42.82
N VAL A 700 4.35 2.26 43.02
CA VAL A 700 5.64 1.56 42.93
C VAL A 700 5.75 0.47 43.98
N ARG A 701 5.41 0.76 45.25
CA ARG A 701 5.49 -0.20 46.36
C ARG A 701 4.65 -1.45 46.07
N LEU A 702 3.40 -1.27 45.65
CA LEU A 702 2.49 -2.36 45.31
C LEU A 702 2.98 -3.17 44.11
N ASN A 703 3.49 -2.50 43.07
CA ASN A 703 3.99 -3.16 41.88
C ASN A 703 5.28 -3.95 42.14
N ILE A 704 6.25 -3.38 42.84
CA ILE A 704 7.49 -4.08 43.22
C ILE A 704 7.17 -5.27 44.14
N LYS A 705 6.26 -5.12 45.12
CA LYS A 705 5.81 -6.25 45.96
C LYS A 705 5.23 -7.39 45.11
N LYS A 706 4.33 -7.10 44.16
CA LYS A 706 3.75 -8.09 43.22
C LYS A 706 4.77 -8.78 42.33
N LEU A 707 5.94 -8.17 42.08
CA LEU A 707 7.03 -8.81 41.35
C LEU A 707 7.85 -9.72 42.27
N ILE A 708 8.15 -9.27 43.49
CA ILE A 708 8.89 -10.06 44.49
C ILE A 708 8.10 -11.31 44.91
N GLU A 709 6.76 -11.20 45.04
CA GLU A 709 5.83 -12.32 45.27
C GLU A 709 5.89 -13.41 44.17
N HIS A 710 6.38 -13.09 42.97
CA HIS A 710 6.57 -14.05 41.87
C HIS A 710 8.03 -14.40 41.62
N ASN A 711 8.98 -13.57 42.05
CA ASN A 711 10.41 -13.72 41.80
C ASN A 711 11.21 -12.95 42.86
N SER A 712 11.82 -13.66 43.81
CA SER A 712 12.62 -13.09 44.89
C SER A 712 13.87 -12.33 44.42
N ASN A 713 14.29 -12.50 43.16
CA ASN A 713 15.49 -11.86 42.59
C ASN A 713 15.19 -10.51 41.92
N VAL A 714 14.09 -9.84 42.32
CA VAL A 714 13.70 -8.51 41.85
C VAL A 714 14.22 -7.45 42.83
N HIS A 715 15.07 -6.57 42.33
CA HIS A 715 15.64 -5.43 43.04
C HIS A 715 15.09 -4.13 42.47
N TYR A 716 14.95 -3.09 43.30
CA TYR A 716 14.56 -1.74 42.87
C TYR A 716 15.59 -0.73 43.36
N GLU A 717 16.17 0.03 42.43
CA GLU A 717 17.13 1.10 42.74
C GLU A 717 16.59 2.45 42.27
N ARG A 718 16.72 3.46 43.13
CA ARG A 718 16.28 4.82 42.83
C ARG A 718 17.38 5.58 42.10
N VAL A 719 17.21 5.80 40.80
CA VAL A 719 18.18 6.50 39.94
C VAL A 719 17.49 7.24 38.81
N ASP A 720 18.01 8.41 38.42
CA ASP A 720 17.63 9.06 37.17
C ASP A 720 18.52 8.55 36.03
N ALA A 721 17.90 7.94 35.00
CA ALA A 721 18.63 7.41 33.86
C ALA A 721 19.15 8.50 32.90
N THR A 722 18.74 9.77 33.07
CA THR A 722 19.36 10.88 32.34
C THR A 722 20.72 11.26 32.93
N ASP A 723 20.98 10.98 34.21
CA ASP A 723 22.31 11.15 34.81
C ASP A 723 23.20 9.92 34.53
N TYR A 724 24.17 10.11 33.65
CA TYR A 724 25.15 9.08 33.31
C TYR A 724 26.02 8.67 34.50
N GLY A 725 26.33 9.59 35.43
CA GLY A 725 27.17 9.30 36.60
C GLY A 725 26.51 8.28 37.52
N SER A 726 25.32 8.60 38.02
CA SER A 726 24.55 7.69 38.89
C SER A 726 24.17 6.39 38.17
N LEU A 727 23.76 6.45 36.89
CA LEU A 727 23.42 5.24 36.14
C LEU A 727 24.64 4.32 35.95
N LYS A 728 25.81 4.87 35.64
CA LYS A 728 27.06 4.10 35.52
C LYS A 728 27.45 3.44 36.85
N ALA A 729 27.27 4.12 37.99
CA ALA A 729 27.57 3.56 39.30
C ALA A 729 26.71 2.32 39.62
N ILE A 730 25.40 2.38 39.36
CA ILE A 730 24.49 1.23 39.52
C ILE A 730 24.90 0.08 38.59
N PHE A 731 25.23 0.37 37.32
CA PHE A 731 25.73 -0.66 36.40
C PHE A 731 27.05 -1.29 36.87
N GLN A 732 27.98 -0.51 37.43
CA GLN A 732 29.22 -1.02 38.03
C GLN A 732 28.93 -1.93 39.24
N GLN A 733 27.97 -1.59 40.09
CA GLN A 733 27.55 -2.41 41.24
C GLN A 733 26.96 -3.75 40.78
N ILE A 734 26.05 -3.73 39.79
CA ILE A 734 25.42 -4.94 39.23
C ILE A 734 26.49 -5.83 38.57
N ALA A 735 27.38 -5.24 37.76
CA ALA A 735 28.46 -5.97 37.10
C ALA A 735 29.47 -6.56 38.10
N ARG A 736 29.82 -5.85 39.18
CA ARG A 736 30.66 -6.38 40.27
C ARG A 736 30.00 -7.57 40.98
N LYS A 737 28.70 -7.48 41.26
CA LYS A 737 27.96 -8.52 41.99
C LYS A 737 27.74 -9.80 41.17
N HIS A 738 27.37 -9.67 39.90
CA HIS A 738 26.94 -10.81 39.07
C HIS A 738 27.92 -11.19 37.95
N LYS A 739 28.98 -10.41 37.73
CA LYS A 739 29.97 -10.55 36.63
C LYS A 739 29.39 -10.50 35.21
N ARG A 740 28.12 -10.13 35.05
CA ARG A 740 27.38 -10.07 33.77
C ARG A 740 26.21 -9.08 33.81
N ILE A 741 25.84 -8.56 32.65
CA ILE A 741 24.55 -7.89 32.37
C ILE A 741 24.11 -8.41 31.00
N ASP A 742 22.98 -9.12 30.91
CA ASP A 742 22.60 -9.87 29.71
C ASP A 742 21.60 -9.12 28.82
N ILE A 743 20.64 -8.44 29.46
CA ILE A 743 19.52 -7.76 28.80
C ILE A 743 19.30 -6.40 29.44
N ILE A 744 19.19 -5.35 28.63
CA ILE A 744 18.75 -4.02 29.08
C ILE A 744 17.42 -3.66 28.42
N ILE A 745 16.44 -3.22 29.22
CA ILE A 745 15.16 -2.71 28.73
C ILE A 745 15.04 -1.23 29.13
N ASN A 746 14.88 -0.34 28.15
CA ASN A 746 14.61 1.07 28.35
C ASN A 746 13.11 1.35 28.17
N GLY A 747 12.36 1.27 29.26
CA GLY A 747 10.96 1.70 29.36
C GLY A 747 10.80 3.15 29.82
N ALA A 748 11.87 3.96 29.87
CA ALA A 748 11.79 5.35 30.32
C ALA A 748 11.01 6.21 29.31
N GLY A 749 10.07 6.98 29.83
CA GLY A 749 9.32 7.95 29.04
C GLY A 749 8.34 8.73 29.89
N VAL A 750 8.15 9.99 29.51
CA VAL A 750 7.02 10.81 29.92
C VAL A 750 6.36 11.30 28.64
N GLU A 751 5.04 11.33 28.63
CA GLU A 751 4.21 11.79 27.53
C GLU A 751 3.31 12.89 28.10
N MET A 752 3.15 13.99 27.37
CA MET A 752 2.37 15.15 27.79
C MET A 752 1.61 15.71 26.59
N SER A 753 0.63 14.96 26.07
CA SER A 753 -0.19 15.39 24.91
C SER A 753 -0.77 16.79 25.09
N ARG A 754 -0.31 17.75 24.27
CA ARG A 754 -0.79 19.14 24.22
C ARG A 754 -0.35 19.79 22.91
N LEU A 755 -1.16 20.69 22.34
CA LEU A 755 -0.79 21.42 21.14
C LEU A 755 0.56 22.15 21.32
N PHE A 756 1.38 22.14 20.27
CA PHE A 756 2.76 22.62 20.31
C PHE A 756 2.89 24.09 20.74
N ALA A 757 1.95 24.94 20.32
CA ALA A 757 1.89 26.35 20.72
C ALA A 757 1.64 26.54 22.23
N GLU A 758 0.97 25.58 22.88
CA GLU A 758 0.59 25.64 24.30
C GLU A 758 1.60 24.93 25.23
N LYS A 759 2.56 24.17 24.68
CA LYS A 759 3.64 23.57 25.48
C LYS A 759 4.57 24.64 26.02
N THR A 760 5.03 24.49 27.26
CA THR A 760 6.08 25.34 27.87
C THR A 760 7.48 24.85 27.49
N THR A 761 8.49 25.73 27.58
CA THR A 761 9.89 25.35 27.35
C THR A 761 10.38 24.28 28.34
N LYS A 762 9.77 24.20 29.54
CA LYS A 762 10.07 23.18 30.54
C LYS A 762 9.56 21.80 30.09
N GLU A 763 8.29 21.70 29.72
CA GLU A 763 7.69 20.45 29.23
C GLU A 763 8.41 19.94 27.98
N ILE A 764 8.78 20.83 27.04
CA ILE A 764 9.59 20.48 25.85
C ILE A 764 10.91 19.81 26.25
N LYS A 765 11.64 20.39 27.22
CA LYS A 765 12.91 19.81 27.70
C LYS A 765 12.69 18.48 28.42
N GLU A 766 11.64 18.37 29.25
CA GLU A 766 11.36 17.15 30.00
C GLU A 766 10.99 15.97 29.07
N GLU A 767 10.11 16.17 28.09
CA GLU A 767 9.75 15.13 27.10
C GLU A 767 10.97 14.66 26.28
N LEU A 768 11.79 15.60 25.78
CA LEU A 768 13.02 15.29 25.04
C LEU A 768 14.01 14.51 25.90
N ASN A 769 14.40 15.09 27.05
CA ASN A 769 15.52 14.59 27.85
C ASN A 769 15.28 13.16 28.36
N ASN A 770 14.06 12.86 28.82
CA ASN A 770 13.71 11.58 29.42
C ASN A 770 13.97 10.36 28.51
N LYS A 771 13.74 10.50 27.20
CA LYS A 771 13.98 9.43 26.21
C LYS A 771 15.36 9.53 25.56
N ILE A 772 15.81 10.74 25.24
CA ILE A 772 17.07 10.96 24.51
C ILE A 772 18.28 10.62 25.38
N PHE A 773 18.37 11.13 26.60
CA PHE A 773 19.53 10.88 27.46
C PHE A 773 19.53 9.47 28.06
N SER A 774 18.37 8.92 28.43
CA SER A 774 18.30 7.52 28.86
C SER A 774 18.74 6.57 27.73
N GLY A 775 18.28 6.79 26.49
CA GLY A 775 18.71 6.03 25.31
C GLY A 775 20.20 6.16 25.02
N PHE A 776 20.75 7.38 25.05
CA PHE A 776 22.18 7.62 24.83
C PHE A 776 23.05 6.99 25.91
N ASN A 777 22.69 7.17 27.19
CA ASN A 777 23.40 6.61 28.33
C ASN A 777 23.38 5.07 28.32
N ILE A 778 22.23 4.47 28.02
CA ILE A 778 22.10 3.00 27.88
C ILE A 778 22.91 2.50 26.69
N GLY A 779 22.90 3.21 25.55
CA GLY A 779 23.76 2.92 24.41
C GLY A 779 25.25 2.91 24.80
N LYS A 780 25.73 3.95 25.48
CA LYS A 780 27.11 4.04 26.01
C LYS A 780 27.45 2.91 26.97
N LEU A 781 26.58 2.60 27.93
CA LEU A 781 26.79 1.51 28.88
C LEU A 781 26.77 0.14 28.19
N SER A 782 25.99 -0.02 27.13
CA SER A 782 25.97 -1.26 26.32
C SER A 782 27.31 -1.53 25.64
N LEU A 783 28.05 -0.49 25.21
CA LEU A 783 29.41 -0.65 24.68
C LEU A 783 30.44 -1.07 25.74
N ILE A 784 30.16 -0.82 27.03
CA ILE A 784 31.04 -1.18 28.14
C ILE A 784 30.73 -2.60 28.64
N TYR A 785 29.46 -2.91 28.87
CA TYR A 785 29.04 -4.18 29.49
C TYR A 785 28.61 -5.26 28.50
N ASN A 786 28.50 -4.93 27.20
CA ASN A 786 28.24 -5.86 26.10
C ASN A 786 27.04 -6.81 26.33
N PRO A 787 25.84 -6.30 26.69
CA PRO A 787 24.65 -7.12 26.84
C PRO A 787 24.30 -7.78 25.51
N SER A 788 23.72 -8.98 25.57
CA SER A 788 23.27 -9.70 24.36
C SER A 788 22.08 -8.99 23.68
N LYS A 789 21.24 -8.32 24.47
CA LYS A 789 20.03 -7.64 24.00
C LYS A 789 19.84 -6.27 24.66
N VAL A 790 19.48 -5.26 23.87
CA VAL A 790 19.00 -3.96 24.34
C VAL A 790 17.64 -3.70 23.70
N ILE A 791 16.64 -3.29 24.49
CA ILE A 791 15.28 -3.07 24.00
C ILE A 791 14.80 -1.69 24.43
N ASN A 792 14.59 -0.79 23.48
CA ASN A 792 14.08 0.56 23.73
C ASN A 792 12.59 0.63 23.44
N PHE A 793 11.81 1.25 24.33
CA PHE A 793 10.37 1.40 24.15
C PHE A 793 10.10 2.74 23.47
N SER A 794 9.80 2.67 22.19
CA SER A 794 9.44 3.80 21.34
C SER A 794 7.94 3.82 21.06
N SER A 795 7.48 4.54 20.04
CA SER A 795 6.07 4.60 19.66
C SER A 795 5.86 4.84 18.18
N VAL A 796 4.81 4.25 17.61
CA VAL A 796 4.40 4.41 16.19
C VAL A 796 4.36 5.87 15.74
N VAL A 797 4.05 6.80 16.66
CA VAL A 797 3.96 8.24 16.36
C VAL A 797 5.29 8.84 15.92
N SER A 798 6.45 8.20 16.19
CA SER A 798 7.76 8.63 15.70
C SER A 798 7.79 8.72 14.17
N LYS A 799 7.09 7.80 13.49
CA LYS A 799 7.12 7.69 12.02
C LYS A 799 5.95 8.35 11.31
N PHE A 800 4.76 8.30 11.91
CA PHE A 800 3.49 8.75 11.30
C PHE A 800 2.99 10.10 11.81
N GLY A 801 3.50 10.55 12.95
CA GLY A 801 3.08 11.76 13.67
C GLY A 801 1.70 11.65 14.31
N ASN A 802 1.46 12.42 15.37
CA ASN A 802 0.15 12.58 15.98
C ASN A 802 -0.06 14.01 16.52
N GLU A 803 -1.31 14.44 16.57
CA GLU A 803 -1.72 15.75 17.09
C GLU A 803 -1.36 15.88 18.58
N GLY A 804 -0.72 16.98 18.99
CA GLY A 804 -0.31 17.23 20.37
C GLY A 804 0.94 16.46 20.84
N GLN A 805 1.53 15.63 19.96
CA GLN A 805 2.67 14.76 20.27
C GLN A 805 3.95 15.13 19.49
N THR A 806 4.08 16.40 19.09
CA THR A 806 5.26 16.95 18.38
C THR A 806 6.61 16.63 19.03
N ILE A 807 6.73 16.84 20.34
CA ILE A 807 7.97 16.61 21.08
C ILE A 807 8.17 15.12 21.40
N TYR A 808 7.11 14.46 21.87
CA TYR A 808 7.12 13.02 22.12
C TYR A 808 7.53 12.21 20.86
N SER A 809 6.98 12.51 19.68
CA SER A 809 7.36 11.81 18.44
C SER A 809 8.84 12.03 18.09
N CYS A 810 9.31 13.27 18.20
CA CYS A 810 10.71 13.66 18.02
C CYS A 810 11.66 12.84 18.91
N ALA A 811 11.37 12.76 20.21
CA ALA A 811 12.19 12.03 21.18
C ALA A 811 12.22 10.51 20.91
N ASN A 812 11.10 9.94 20.46
CA ASN A 812 11.00 8.53 20.07
C ASN A 812 11.77 8.22 18.78
N GLU A 813 11.77 9.10 17.77
CA GLU A 813 12.53 8.86 16.54
C GLU A 813 14.05 8.95 16.79
N ILE A 814 14.48 9.85 17.67
CA ILE A 814 15.88 9.92 18.13
C ILE A 814 16.28 8.62 18.85
N LEU A 815 15.40 8.10 19.71
CA LEU A 815 15.59 6.81 20.38
C LEU A 815 15.71 5.64 19.37
N ASN A 816 14.91 5.63 18.30
CA ASN A 816 15.01 4.65 17.22
C ASN A 816 16.38 4.69 16.53
N LYS A 817 16.93 5.88 16.27
CA LYS A 817 18.26 6.02 15.65
C LYS A 817 19.41 5.74 16.61
N LEU A 818 19.26 6.01 17.91
CA LEU A 818 20.22 5.56 18.93
C LEU A 818 20.28 4.01 19.04
N ALA A 819 19.18 3.29 18.78
CA ALA A 819 19.21 1.84 18.68
C ALA A 819 20.02 1.35 17.46
N VAL A 820 19.87 2.00 16.29
CA VAL A 820 20.72 1.74 15.10
C VAL A 820 22.19 1.96 15.44
N GLU A 821 22.53 3.09 16.04
CA GLU A 821 23.90 3.46 16.40
C GLU A 821 24.53 2.53 17.44
N THR A 822 23.71 1.97 18.35
CA THR A 822 24.15 0.93 19.29
C THR A 822 24.54 -0.36 18.55
N ASN A 823 23.79 -0.76 17.52
CA ASN A 823 24.12 -1.92 16.68
C ASN A 823 25.37 -1.70 15.82
N VAL A 824 25.57 -0.49 15.29
CA VAL A 824 26.76 -0.14 14.50
C VAL A 824 28.01 -0.07 15.38
N SER A 825 27.88 0.40 16.61
CA SER A 825 29.01 0.59 17.54
C SER A 825 29.35 -0.65 18.39
N SER A 826 28.41 -1.59 18.60
CA SER A 826 28.63 -2.81 19.40
C SER A 826 29.08 -3.98 18.53
N LYS A 827 29.95 -4.84 19.08
CA LYS A 827 30.40 -6.09 18.42
C LYS A 827 29.47 -7.28 18.69
N SER A 828 28.58 -7.20 19.68
CA SER A 828 27.85 -8.35 20.22
C SER A 828 26.40 -8.07 20.67
N SER A 829 26.01 -6.81 20.84
CA SER A 829 24.67 -6.45 21.33
C SER A 829 23.66 -6.33 20.19
N SER A 830 22.50 -6.99 20.32
CA SER A 830 21.31 -6.73 19.48
C SER A 830 20.43 -5.68 20.16
N SER A 831 20.56 -4.43 19.73
CA SER A 831 19.69 -3.31 20.11
C SER A 831 18.48 -3.22 19.19
N ILE A 832 17.29 -3.15 19.77
CA ILE A 832 16.04 -2.91 19.04
C ILE A 832 15.28 -1.75 19.66
N SER A 833 14.49 -1.06 18.86
CA SER A 833 13.51 -0.07 19.29
C SER A 833 12.12 -0.52 18.86
N VAL A 834 11.24 -0.73 19.84
CA VAL A 834 9.87 -1.21 19.61
C VAL A 834 8.94 -0.01 19.59
N ASN A 835 8.44 0.33 18.41
CA ASN A 835 7.44 1.37 18.17
C ASN A 835 6.05 0.85 18.55
N TRP A 836 5.67 1.06 19.81
CA TRP A 836 4.39 0.62 20.34
C TRP A 836 3.20 1.47 19.80
N PRO A 837 2.10 0.84 19.35
CA PRO A 837 0.79 1.47 19.30
C PRO A 837 0.23 1.63 20.73
N PRO A 838 -0.89 2.35 20.93
CA PRO A 838 -1.55 2.39 22.23
C PRO A 838 -2.04 1.00 22.66
N TRP A 839 -1.89 0.64 23.93
CA TRP A 839 -2.38 -0.63 24.50
C TRP A 839 -3.82 -0.48 25.01
N ASP A 840 -4.58 -1.56 25.12
CA ASP A 840 -5.84 -1.54 25.87
C ASP A 840 -5.58 -1.64 27.38
N ASP A 841 -6.26 -0.81 28.18
CA ASP A 841 -6.27 -0.77 29.66
C ASP A 841 -4.89 -0.79 30.38
N VAL A 842 -3.78 -0.44 29.71
CA VAL A 842 -2.41 -0.53 30.27
C VAL A 842 -1.56 0.70 29.96
N GLY A 843 -1.03 1.34 31.01
CA GLY A 843 -0.06 2.44 30.87
C GLY A 843 -0.74 3.78 30.58
N MET A 844 -0.29 4.49 29.55
CA MET A 844 -0.79 5.84 29.22
C MET A 844 -2.28 5.85 28.79
N THR A 845 -2.84 4.67 28.51
CA THR A 845 -4.24 4.45 28.11
C THR A 845 -5.12 3.88 29.23
N SER A 846 -4.64 3.74 30.48
CA SER A 846 -5.48 3.22 31.57
C SER A 846 -6.60 4.18 32.04
N ASN A 847 -6.77 5.34 31.42
CA ASN A 847 -7.91 6.23 31.63
C ASN A 847 -9.00 5.94 30.57
N LYS A 848 -10.23 5.62 31.02
CA LYS A 848 -11.38 5.35 30.14
C LYS A 848 -11.68 6.50 29.16
N ALA A 849 -11.45 7.75 29.54
CA ALA A 849 -11.61 8.91 28.66
C ALA A 849 -10.60 8.87 27.49
N THR A 850 -9.35 8.50 27.76
CA THR A 850 -8.30 8.31 26.73
C THR A 850 -8.65 7.14 25.80
N LEU A 851 -9.15 6.03 26.36
CA LEU A 851 -9.60 4.87 25.55
C LEU A 851 -10.76 5.24 24.62
N TYR A 852 -11.75 6.01 25.11
CA TYR A 852 -12.86 6.50 24.30
C TYR A 852 -12.37 7.42 23.17
N PHE A 853 -11.51 8.41 23.48
CA PHE A 853 -10.94 9.34 22.50
C PHE A 853 -10.12 8.65 21.39
N LEU A 854 -9.32 7.64 21.74
CA LEU A 854 -8.55 6.87 20.75
C LEU A 854 -9.47 6.04 19.83
N LYS A 855 -10.53 5.43 20.40
CA LYS A 855 -11.55 4.70 19.63
C LYS A 855 -12.36 5.63 18.71
N GLU A 856 -12.74 6.83 19.18
CA GLU A 856 -13.38 7.90 18.39
C GLU A 856 -12.56 8.32 17.16
N LYS A 857 -11.22 8.40 17.31
CA LYS A 857 -10.26 8.71 16.24
C LYS A 857 -9.87 7.51 15.37
N GLY A 858 -10.53 6.35 15.52
CA GLY A 858 -10.24 5.16 14.72
C GLY A 858 -8.81 4.64 14.91
N ILE A 859 -8.29 4.70 16.13
CA ILE A 859 -7.00 4.11 16.52
C ILE A 859 -7.30 2.79 17.22
N SER A 860 -6.81 1.68 16.65
CA SER A 860 -6.90 0.38 17.30
C SER A 860 -6.04 0.34 18.56
N LEU A 861 -6.47 -0.45 19.53
CA LEU A 861 -5.73 -0.68 20.76
C LEU A 861 -5.13 -2.09 20.72
N LEU A 862 -3.84 -2.19 21.04
CA LEU A 862 -3.16 -3.47 21.08
C LEU A 862 -3.52 -4.22 22.37
N ASP A 863 -4.10 -5.41 22.18
CA ASP A 863 -4.41 -6.38 23.22
C ASP A 863 -3.14 -6.71 24.04
N PRO A 864 -3.13 -6.48 25.37
CA PRO A 864 -1.98 -6.76 26.22
C PRO A 864 -1.46 -8.20 26.16
N LEU A 865 -2.31 -9.21 25.94
CA LEU A 865 -1.89 -10.61 25.86
C LEU A 865 -1.10 -10.87 24.57
N LYS A 866 -1.58 -10.32 23.44
CA LYS A 866 -0.88 -10.38 22.14
C LYS A 866 0.42 -9.56 22.17
N ALA A 867 0.37 -8.35 22.75
CA ALA A 867 1.52 -7.49 22.92
C ALA A 867 2.65 -8.16 23.71
N ASN A 868 2.28 -8.89 24.77
CA ASN A 868 3.21 -9.74 25.50
C ASN A 868 3.83 -10.82 24.58
N GLU A 869 3.02 -11.59 23.85
CA GLU A 869 3.51 -12.70 23.01
C GLU A 869 4.58 -12.26 21.99
N LEU A 870 4.33 -11.17 21.27
CA LEU A 870 5.29 -10.55 20.34
C LEU A 870 6.56 -10.13 21.06
N PHE A 871 6.41 -9.45 22.20
CA PHE A 871 7.55 -9.04 23.01
C PHE A 871 8.42 -10.22 23.45
N PHE A 872 7.83 -11.36 23.80
CA PHE A 872 8.59 -12.56 24.16
C PHE A 872 9.36 -13.15 22.98
N ASN A 873 8.83 -13.09 21.76
CA ASN A 873 9.55 -13.50 20.55
C ASN A 873 10.76 -12.59 20.26
N ASP A 874 10.60 -11.27 20.39
CA ASP A 874 11.69 -10.30 20.20
C ASP A 874 12.72 -10.31 21.35
N LEU A 875 12.27 -10.49 22.59
CA LEU A 875 13.12 -10.61 23.78
C LEU A 875 13.97 -11.89 23.71
N SER A 876 13.39 -12.99 23.25
CA SER A 876 14.08 -14.28 23.10
C SER A 876 14.78 -14.45 21.75
N SER A 877 14.98 -13.40 20.94
CA SER A 877 15.68 -13.51 19.65
C SER A 877 16.64 -12.37 19.33
N LEU A 878 17.71 -12.67 18.57
CA LEU A 878 18.64 -11.71 17.99
C LEU A 878 18.07 -11.24 16.63
N SER A 879 17.43 -10.07 16.63
CA SER A 879 16.94 -9.42 15.42
C SER A 879 18.07 -8.63 14.74
N LYS A 880 18.08 -8.65 13.40
CA LYS A 880 18.91 -7.76 12.58
C LYS A 880 18.25 -6.39 12.33
N ASN A 881 16.99 -6.20 12.71
CA ASN A 881 16.28 -4.94 12.55
C ASN A 881 16.38 -4.12 13.84
N SER A 882 16.91 -2.91 13.76
CA SER A 882 17.01 -1.98 14.89
C SER A 882 15.68 -1.30 15.25
N GLU A 883 14.68 -1.37 14.37
CA GLU A 883 13.40 -0.66 14.50
C GLU A 883 12.25 -1.61 14.12
N ILE A 884 11.31 -1.81 15.04
CA ILE A 884 10.23 -2.81 14.96
C ILE A 884 8.89 -2.15 15.31
N PHE A 885 7.82 -2.51 14.61
CA PHE A 885 6.45 -2.06 14.80
C PHE A 885 5.55 -3.26 15.02
N TYR A 886 4.63 -3.17 15.98
CA TYR A 886 3.56 -4.14 16.17
C TYR A 886 2.24 -3.52 15.71
N PHE A 887 1.56 -4.18 14.77
CA PHE A 887 0.28 -3.73 14.21
C PHE A 887 -0.73 -4.87 14.17
N ASP A 888 -2.01 -4.58 14.33
CA ASP A 888 -3.06 -5.49 13.87
C ASP A 888 -3.23 -5.40 12.34
N GLU A 889 -4.17 -6.13 11.76
CA GLU A 889 -4.43 -6.08 10.31
C GLU A 889 -4.97 -4.72 9.84
N SER A 890 -5.84 -4.08 10.62
CA SER A 890 -6.41 -2.76 10.29
C SER A 890 -5.40 -1.61 10.37
N ASP A 891 -4.58 -1.57 11.42
CA ASP A 891 -3.51 -0.58 11.56
C ASP A 891 -2.40 -0.84 10.52
N TYR A 892 -2.10 -2.11 10.20
CA TYR A 892 -1.16 -2.41 9.11
C TYR A 892 -1.66 -1.79 7.79
N GLU A 893 -2.88 -2.07 7.36
CA GLU A 893 -3.42 -1.50 6.10
C GLU A 893 -3.39 0.04 6.11
N LYS A 894 -3.83 0.65 7.22
CA LYS A 894 -3.82 2.11 7.44
C LYS A 894 -2.42 2.72 7.33
N TYR A 895 -1.44 2.18 8.05
CA TYR A 895 -0.07 2.72 8.07
C TYR A 895 0.73 2.34 6.81
N HIS A 896 0.45 1.19 6.20
CA HIS A 896 1.00 0.77 4.90
C HIS A 896 0.52 1.70 3.79
N PHE A 897 -0.79 2.03 3.77
CA PHE A 897 -1.37 3.01 2.84
C PHE A 897 -0.73 4.40 3.00
N MET A 898 -0.55 4.88 4.25
CA MET A 898 0.13 6.15 4.52
C MET A 898 1.57 6.21 3.96
N LEU A 899 2.25 5.07 3.80
CA LEU A 899 3.61 4.98 3.28
C LEU A 899 3.69 4.70 1.76
N GLN A 900 2.68 4.09 1.15
CA GLN A 900 2.72 3.68 -0.27
C GLN A 900 2.22 4.72 -1.28
N ASN A 901 1.94 5.95 -0.85
CA ASN A 901 1.00 6.86 -1.50
C ASN A 901 1.46 7.52 -2.84
N LEU A 902 2.28 6.86 -3.66
CA LEU A 902 2.80 7.40 -4.92
C LEU A 902 2.86 6.46 -6.14
N GLN A 903 2.73 5.12 -6.03
CA GLN A 903 2.58 4.31 -7.27
C GLN A 903 1.20 4.52 -7.93
N LEU A 904 0.31 5.25 -7.26
CA LEU A 904 -1.13 5.14 -7.40
C LEU A 904 -1.72 6.14 -8.41
N TYR A 905 -1.21 7.38 -8.47
CA TYR A 905 -1.87 8.41 -9.29
C TYR A 905 -1.54 8.33 -10.78
N SER A 906 -0.34 7.85 -11.14
CA SER A 906 0.09 7.78 -12.55
C SER A 906 -0.76 6.83 -13.39
N SER A 907 -1.33 5.78 -12.79
CA SER A 907 -2.25 4.86 -13.49
C SER A 907 -3.58 5.54 -13.87
N LEU A 908 -4.04 6.52 -13.07
CA LEU A 908 -5.31 7.23 -13.26
C LEU A 908 -5.18 8.55 -14.03
N ILE A 909 -4.27 9.44 -13.62
CA ILE A 909 -4.09 10.78 -14.22
C ILE A 909 -2.89 10.88 -15.16
N GLY A 910 -2.06 9.84 -15.26
CA GLY A 910 -0.93 9.79 -16.19
C GLY A 910 0.29 10.58 -15.72
N LYS A 911 1.05 11.11 -16.68
CA LYS A 911 2.27 11.87 -16.40
C LYS A 911 1.94 13.31 -16.02
N VAL A 912 2.52 13.82 -14.94
CA VAL A 912 2.52 15.26 -14.60
C VAL A 912 3.50 15.99 -15.52
N GLU A 913 3.06 17.06 -16.17
CA GLU A 913 3.89 17.93 -17.01
C GLU A 913 3.81 19.37 -16.46
N PRO A 914 4.95 19.99 -16.07
CA PRO A 914 4.96 21.36 -15.59
C PRO A 914 4.66 22.33 -16.73
N SER A 915 3.90 23.39 -16.45
CA SER A 915 3.68 24.52 -17.36
C SER A 915 3.99 25.84 -16.64
N ASP A 916 4.14 26.92 -17.42
CA ASP A 916 4.61 28.21 -16.91
C ASP A 916 3.66 28.89 -15.89
N GLN A 917 2.42 28.39 -15.73
CA GLN A 917 1.43 28.96 -14.79
C GLN A 917 0.66 27.93 -13.95
N ASP A 918 0.63 26.64 -14.33
CA ASP A 918 -0.21 25.58 -13.71
C ASP A 918 0.38 24.16 -13.89
N LEU A 919 -0.27 23.14 -13.32
CA LEU A 919 -0.01 21.72 -13.62
C LEU A 919 -0.87 21.22 -14.79
N SER A 920 -0.28 20.42 -15.67
CA SER A 920 -1.01 19.62 -16.65
C SER A 920 -0.72 18.13 -16.43
N PHE A 921 -1.68 17.28 -16.79
CA PHE A 921 -1.52 15.83 -16.69
C PHE A 921 -1.93 15.17 -18.00
N LYS A 922 -1.16 14.16 -18.40
CA LYS A 922 -1.31 13.48 -19.68
C LYS A 922 -1.49 11.99 -19.44
N LYS A 923 -2.75 11.53 -19.49
CA LYS A 923 -3.15 10.12 -19.46
C LYS A 923 -3.49 9.68 -20.87
N ILE A 924 -2.74 8.73 -21.41
CA ILE A 924 -3.16 8.01 -22.61
C ILE A 924 -4.06 6.87 -22.13
N LEU A 925 -5.33 6.88 -22.51
CA LEU A 925 -6.19 5.72 -22.30
C LEU A 925 -5.89 4.69 -23.39
N SER A 926 -5.55 3.46 -22.97
CA SER A 926 -5.35 2.33 -23.89
C SER A 926 -6.13 1.11 -23.41
N LEU A 927 -6.68 0.31 -24.33
CA LEU A 927 -7.37 -0.93 -23.96
C LEU A 927 -6.42 -2.01 -23.39
N ALA A 928 -5.11 -1.85 -23.58
CA ALA A 928 -4.09 -2.72 -23.01
C ALA A 928 -3.85 -2.44 -21.52
N GLU A 929 -3.77 -1.16 -21.13
CA GLU A 929 -3.51 -0.75 -19.74
C GLU A 929 -4.83 -0.61 -18.96
N ASP A 930 -5.77 0.18 -19.48
CA ASP A 930 -7.06 0.52 -18.87
C ASP A 930 -8.16 -0.50 -19.22
N THR A 931 -7.91 -1.78 -18.92
CA THR A 931 -8.76 -2.90 -19.38
C THR A 931 -10.23 -2.81 -18.98
N TYR A 932 -10.56 -2.12 -17.88
CA TYR A 932 -11.94 -1.88 -17.44
C TYR A 932 -12.79 -1.13 -18.49
N LEU A 933 -12.17 -0.39 -19.42
CA LEU A 933 -12.88 0.29 -20.52
C LEU A 933 -13.63 -0.70 -21.42
N SER A 934 -13.15 -1.94 -21.55
CA SER A 934 -13.85 -2.98 -22.33
C SER A 934 -15.19 -3.38 -21.74
N ASP A 935 -15.40 -3.13 -20.44
CA ASP A 935 -16.62 -3.43 -19.69
C ASP A 935 -17.62 -2.26 -19.65
N HIS A 936 -17.28 -1.10 -20.23
CA HIS A 936 -18.16 0.06 -20.34
C HIS A 936 -18.52 0.32 -21.82
N ARG A 937 -19.35 -0.58 -22.35
CA ARG A 937 -19.81 -0.57 -23.75
C ARG A 937 -21.31 -0.32 -23.86
N ILE A 938 -21.71 0.42 -24.89
CA ILE A 938 -23.11 0.62 -25.28
C ILE A 938 -23.21 0.25 -26.75
N ASN A 939 -24.06 -0.72 -27.09
CA ASN A 939 -24.20 -1.26 -28.46
C ASN A 939 -22.84 -1.62 -29.11
N GLY A 940 -21.94 -2.23 -28.33
CA GLY A 940 -20.58 -2.62 -28.73
C GLY A 940 -19.53 -1.49 -28.67
N VAL A 941 -19.95 -0.23 -28.67
CA VAL A 941 -19.06 0.96 -28.69
C VAL A 941 -18.55 1.29 -27.29
N ILE A 942 -17.24 1.54 -27.17
CA ILE A 942 -16.57 1.90 -25.91
C ILE A 942 -16.71 3.41 -25.66
N TYR A 943 -17.27 3.74 -24.50
CA TYR A 943 -17.37 5.11 -24.01
C TYR A 943 -16.52 5.29 -22.75
N MET A 944 -15.99 6.49 -22.52
CA MET A 944 -15.35 6.81 -21.24
C MET A 944 -16.42 6.88 -20.13
N PRO A 945 -16.25 6.17 -18.99
CA PRO A 945 -17.16 6.28 -17.86
C PRO A 945 -17.08 7.66 -17.19
N ALA A 946 -18.22 8.25 -16.83
CA ALA A 946 -18.26 9.49 -16.06
C ALA A 946 -17.57 9.34 -14.69
N ALA A 947 -17.68 8.17 -14.08
CA ALA A 947 -17.00 7.82 -12.84
C ALA A 947 -15.47 7.95 -12.91
N VAL A 948 -14.86 7.59 -14.05
CA VAL A 948 -13.42 7.78 -14.28
C VAL A 948 -13.06 9.26 -14.34
N SER A 949 -13.87 10.08 -15.02
CA SER A 949 -13.66 11.53 -15.08
C SER A 949 -13.71 12.19 -13.71
N ILE A 950 -14.69 11.79 -12.88
CA ILE A 950 -14.82 12.28 -11.50
C ILE A 950 -13.64 11.81 -10.66
N ALA A 951 -13.20 10.55 -10.79
CA ALA A 951 -12.02 10.05 -10.09
C ALA A 951 -10.74 10.79 -10.51
N MET A 952 -10.54 11.05 -11.81
CA MET A 952 -9.44 11.85 -12.33
C MET A 952 -9.48 13.29 -11.80
N PHE A 953 -10.66 13.91 -11.70
CA PHE A 953 -10.82 15.24 -11.12
C PHE A 953 -10.56 15.26 -9.61
N LEU A 954 -11.08 14.29 -8.83
CA LEU A 954 -10.78 14.14 -7.40
C LEU A 954 -9.28 13.88 -7.15
N CYS A 955 -8.62 13.16 -8.06
CA CYS A 955 -7.18 12.87 -7.99
C CYS A 955 -6.33 14.09 -8.38
N SER A 956 -6.65 14.76 -9.49
CA SER A 956 -5.89 15.94 -9.96
C SER A 956 -6.06 17.11 -8.98
N SER A 957 -7.28 17.34 -8.47
CA SER A 957 -7.55 18.45 -7.57
C SER A 957 -6.92 18.28 -6.17
N SER A 958 -6.72 17.06 -5.67
CA SER A 958 -5.94 16.82 -4.45
C SER A 958 -4.45 17.15 -4.58
N LEU A 959 -3.96 17.44 -5.80
CA LEU A 959 -2.60 17.94 -6.03
C LEU A 959 -2.51 19.47 -5.93
N TYR A 960 -3.63 20.17 -6.10
CA TYR A 960 -3.74 21.64 -5.98
C TYR A 960 -4.27 22.10 -4.62
N PHE A 961 -4.95 21.21 -3.90
CA PHE A 961 -5.62 21.45 -2.63
C PHE A 961 -5.19 20.42 -1.58
N LYS A 962 -4.84 20.88 -0.39
CA LYS A 962 -4.48 20.00 0.73
C LYS A 962 -5.74 19.42 1.35
N GLY A 963 -6.07 18.19 0.96
CA GLY A 963 -7.29 17.47 1.34
C GLY A 963 -8.09 17.03 0.12
N PHE A 964 -9.32 16.57 0.34
CA PHE A 964 -10.22 16.19 -0.74
C PHE A 964 -11.20 17.32 -1.00
N PRO A 965 -11.01 18.10 -2.09
CA PRO A 965 -11.85 19.25 -2.37
C PRO A 965 -13.23 18.81 -2.81
N VAL A 966 -14.21 19.67 -2.58
CA VAL A 966 -15.54 19.49 -3.15
C VAL A 966 -15.45 19.80 -4.63
N LEU A 967 -15.96 18.89 -5.45
CA LEU A 967 -16.17 19.10 -6.87
C LEU A 967 -17.54 19.75 -7.08
N SER A 968 -17.61 20.77 -7.92
CA SER A 968 -18.83 21.49 -8.26
C SER A 968 -18.97 21.63 -9.76
N ASN A 969 -20.20 21.74 -10.25
CA ASN A 969 -20.51 21.94 -11.67
C ASN A 969 -19.83 20.90 -12.59
N PHE A 970 -19.78 19.63 -12.17
CA PHE A 970 -19.29 18.56 -13.03
C PHE A 970 -20.23 18.42 -14.21
N ASN A 971 -19.71 18.51 -15.43
CA ASN A 971 -20.50 18.42 -16.65
C ASN A 971 -19.73 17.72 -17.79
N ILE A 972 -20.39 16.80 -18.47
CA ILE A 972 -19.93 16.15 -19.71
C ILE A 972 -20.57 16.86 -20.89
N LYS A 973 -19.77 17.30 -21.87
CA LYS A 973 -20.27 17.97 -23.08
C LYS A 973 -20.75 16.97 -24.13
N ASN A 974 -19.90 16.01 -24.47
CA ASN A 974 -20.15 14.95 -25.45
C ASN A 974 -19.64 13.63 -24.87
N PRO A 975 -20.25 12.47 -25.10
CA PRO A 975 -19.63 11.19 -24.75
C PRO A 975 -18.30 11.01 -25.50
N THR A 976 -17.18 10.80 -24.80
CA THR A 976 -15.92 10.45 -25.47
C THR A 976 -15.98 9.01 -25.93
N LEU A 977 -16.12 8.83 -27.23
CA LEU A 977 -15.85 7.59 -27.94
C LEU A 977 -14.34 7.33 -27.91
N ILE A 978 -13.92 6.24 -27.28
CA ILE A 978 -12.51 5.83 -27.24
C ILE A 978 -12.16 5.01 -28.49
N GLY A 979 -13.14 4.28 -29.05
CA GLY A 979 -12.93 3.42 -30.22
C GLY A 979 -11.91 2.31 -29.96
N ASP A 980 -11.29 1.80 -31.03
CA ASP A 980 -10.30 0.71 -30.95
C ASP A 980 -8.84 1.22 -31.00
N LYS A 981 -8.58 2.48 -30.63
CA LYS A 981 -7.25 3.12 -30.66
C LYS A 981 -6.96 3.86 -29.37
N ASP A 982 -5.67 4.03 -29.06
CA ASP A 982 -5.23 4.81 -27.91
C ASP A 982 -5.75 6.25 -27.98
N ALA A 983 -6.42 6.69 -26.92
CA ALA A 983 -7.03 8.01 -26.81
C ALA A 983 -6.20 8.87 -25.83
N PRO A 984 -5.36 9.80 -26.32
CA PRO A 984 -4.66 10.73 -25.45
C PRO A 984 -5.66 11.70 -24.80
N LEU A 985 -5.71 11.68 -23.47
CA LEU A 985 -6.42 12.66 -22.65
C LEU A 985 -5.43 13.58 -21.95
N PHE A 986 -5.80 14.85 -21.96
CA PHE A 986 -5.09 15.91 -21.25
C PHE A 986 -6.02 16.41 -20.16
N THR A 987 -5.61 16.33 -18.90
CA THR A 987 -6.31 17.02 -17.82
C THR A 987 -5.51 18.27 -17.47
N GLU A 988 -6.17 19.42 -17.54
CA GLU A 988 -5.59 20.72 -17.19
C GLU A 988 -6.35 21.25 -15.98
N GLY A 989 -5.62 21.73 -14.97
CA GLY A 989 -6.19 22.53 -13.89
C GLY A 989 -5.67 23.96 -13.99
N ILE A 990 -6.57 24.95 -13.94
CA ILE A 990 -6.19 26.37 -13.88
C ILE A 990 -6.61 26.93 -12.52
N LYS A 991 -5.65 27.37 -11.71
CA LYS A 991 -5.94 27.86 -10.35
C LYS A 991 -6.39 29.32 -10.35
N LEU A 992 -7.69 29.53 -10.18
CA LEU A 992 -8.37 30.83 -10.12
C LEU A 992 -8.64 31.23 -8.67
N LYS A 993 -7.66 31.90 -8.03
CA LYS A 993 -7.67 32.29 -6.61
C LYS A 993 -7.86 31.06 -5.69
N ASP A 994 -9.03 30.93 -5.07
CA ASP A 994 -9.39 29.84 -4.14
C ASP A 994 -10.03 28.64 -4.83
N ASN A 995 -10.32 28.76 -6.13
CA ASN A 995 -10.99 27.75 -6.95
C ASN A 995 -10.01 27.17 -7.98
N LEU A 996 -10.23 25.92 -8.38
CA LEU A 996 -9.52 25.28 -9.49
C LEU A 996 -10.53 24.96 -10.59
N SER A 997 -10.36 25.53 -11.79
CA SER A 997 -11.13 25.11 -12.95
C SER A 997 -10.39 23.95 -13.62
N MET A 998 -11.01 22.78 -13.72
CA MET A 998 -10.41 21.61 -14.36
C MET A 998 -11.17 21.20 -15.61
N LYS A 999 -10.42 20.74 -16.62
CA LYS A 999 -10.97 20.24 -17.89
C LYS A 999 -10.25 18.96 -18.29
N ILE A 1000 -11.01 17.94 -18.69
CA ILE A 1000 -10.50 16.79 -19.43
C ILE A 1000 -10.73 17.08 -20.91
N LYS A 1001 -9.64 17.15 -21.67
CA LYS A 1001 -9.63 17.42 -23.11
C LYS A 1001 -9.13 16.20 -23.87
N ASN A 1002 -9.77 15.96 -25.01
CA ASN A 1002 -9.16 15.32 -26.18
C ASN A 1002 -9.07 16.43 -27.27
N LYS A 1003 -9.18 16.11 -28.56
CA LYS A 1003 -9.36 17.10 -29.65
C LYS A 1003 -10.50 18.12 -29.39
N ILE A 1004 -11.47 17.77 -28.53
CA ILE A 1004 -12.52 18.64 -27.99
C ILE A 1004 -12.55 18.45 -26.45
N THR A 1005 -13.02 19.44 -25.70
CA THR A 1005 -13.23 19.30 -24.25
C THR A 1005 -14.33 18.27 -23.97
N TYR A 1006 -13.99 17.20 -23.24
CA TYR A 1006 -14.90 16.11 -22.89
C TYR A 1006 -15.75 16.47 -21.65
N ALA A 1007 -15.06 16.72 -20.54
CA ALA A 1007 -15.66 16.99 -19.25
C ALA A 1007 -15.00 18.22 -18.60
N SER A 1008 -15.75 18.93 -17.76
CA SER A 1008 -15.26 20.06 -16.98
C SER A 1008 -15.83 20.02 -15.58
N CYS A 1009 -15.08 20.56 -14.62
CA CYS A 1009 -15.49 20.65 -13.22
C CYS A 1009 -14.76 21.81 -12.53
N GLU A 1010 -15.37 22.40 -11.52
CA GLU A 1010 -14.67 23.26 -10.55
C GLU A 1010 -14.34 22.44 -9.30
N ALA A 1011 -13.18 22.68 -8.69
CA ALA A 1011 -12.84 22.13 -7.38
C ALA A 1011 -12.56 23.27 -6.38
N LYS A 1012 -13.06 23.13 -5.15
CA LYS A 1012 -12.96 24.14 -4.09
C LYS A 1012 -12.75 23.46 -2.73
N LEU A 1013 -11.91 24.04 -1.87
CA LEU A 1013 -11.83 23.61 -0.47
C LEU A 1013 -13.05 24.16 0.29
N LYS A 1014 -13.87 23.25 0.84
CA LYS A 1014 -14.96 23.59 1.77
C LYS A 1014 -14.32 23.75 3.16
N SER A 1015 -14.60 24.85 3.87
CA SER A 1015 -14.01 25.09 5.19
C SER A 1015 -14.40 23.96 6.16
N SER A 1016 -13.41 23.40 6.87
CA SER A 1016 -13.52 22.16 7.66
C SER A 1016 -14.45 22.26 8.88
N LYS A 1017 -15.77 22.19 8.61
CA LYS A 1017 -16.84 22.04 9.62
C LYS A 1017 -17.97 21.13 9.15
N THR A 1018 -17.64 20.07 8.42
CA THR A 1018 -18.57 18.95 8.16
C THR A 1018 -18.70 18.11 9.44
N LYS A 1019 -19.83 18.23 10.14
CA LYS A 1019 -20.16 17.33 11.26
C LYS A 1019 -20.19 15.87 10.76
N LYS A 1020 -19.81 14.90 11.62
CA LYS A 1020 -20.13 13.48 11.40
C LYS A 1020 -21.64 13.37 11.09
N ARG A 1021 -21.99 12.91 9.89
CA ARG A 1021 -23.38 12.77 9.44
C ARG A 1021 -23.71 11.29 9.40
N VAL A 1022 -24.47 10.83 10.39
CA VAL A 1022 -24.92 9.43 10.52
C VAL A 1022 -26.37 9.35 10.07
N LYS A 1023 -26.68 8.49 9.10
CA LYS A 1023 -28.03 8.38 8.52
C LYS A 1023 -28.67 7.03 8.81
N LYS A 1024 -29.56 6.97 9.80
CA LYS A 1024 -30.25 5.73 10.20
C LYS A 1024 -31.10 5.18 9.04
N PHE A 1025 -30.72 4.02 8.53
CA PHE A 1025 -31.49 3.23 7.56
C PHE A 1025 -31.88 1.87 8.16
N LYS A 1026 -33.13 1.44 7.97
CA LYS A 1026 -33.59 0.09 8.36
C LYS A 1026 -33.47 -0.85 7.15
N LYS A 1027 -32.87 -2.03 7.35
CA LYS A 1027 -32.75 -3.07 6.30
C LYS A 1027 -34.15 -3.50 5.83
N PRO A 1028 -34.50 -3.34 4.53
CA PRO A 1028 -35.79 -3.77 3.99
C PRO A 1028 -35.90 -5.30 3.93
N ALA A 1029 -37.14 -5.80 3.98
CA ALA A 1029 -37.43 -7.23 4.09
C ALA A 1029 -37.13 -8.04 2.81
N SER A 1030 -37.14 -7.42 1.63
CA SER A 1030 -36.88 -8.08 0.35
C SER A 1030 -35.63 -7.52 -0.33
N ALA A 1031 -34.83 -8.44 -0.90
CA ALA A 1031 -33.59 -8.12 -1.59
C ALA A 1031 -33.51 -8.86 -2.94
N ILE A 1032 -33.04 -8.16 -3.97
CA ILE A 1032 -32.74 -8.69 -5.30
C ILE A 1032 -31.23 -8.92 -5.38
N SER A 1033 -30.81 -10.09 -5.86
CA SER A 1033 -29.40 -10.44 -6.06
C SER A 1033 -28.78 -9.80 -7.31
N ASN A 1034 -27.45 -9.67 -7.31
CA ASN A 1034 -26.62 -9.27 -8.46
C ASN A 1034 -27.07 -9.91 -9.79
N ASP A 1035 -27.28 -11.23 -9.83
CA ASP A 1035 -27.73 -11.94 -11.05
C ASP A 1035 -29.02 -11.37 -11.64
N SER A 1036 -29.99 -11.01 -10.80
CA SER A 1036 -31.27 -10.45 -11.27
C SER A 1036 -31.16 -9.00 -11.72
N ILE A 1037 -30.09 -8.29 -11.34
CA ILE A 1037 -29.83 -6.90 -11.72
C ILE A 1037 -29.11 -6.85 -13.07
N TYR A 1038 -28.10 -7.71 -13.29
CA TYR A 1038 -27.26 -7.66 -14.48
C TYR A 1038 -27.64 -8.68 -15.56
N ASN A 1039 -27.95 -9.94 -15.22
CA ASN A 1039 -28.24 -10.98 -16.24
C ASN A 1039 -29.59 -10.79 -16.95
N LYS A 1040 -30.47 -9.93 -16.44
CA LYS A 1040 -31.73 -9.52 -17.09
C LYS A 1040 -31.60 -8.25 -17.95
N ASN A 1041 -30.36 -7.81 -18.25
CA ASN A 1041 -30.06 -6.59 -19.00
C ASN A 1041 -30.71 -5.30 -18.44
N MET A 1042 -31.04 -5.25 -17.14
CA MET A 1042 -31.58 -4.00 -16.55
C MET A 1042 -30.48 -2.92 -16.48
N LEU A 1043 -29.28 -3.28 -16.05
CA LEU A 1043 -28.10 -2.41 -16.10
C LEU A 1043 -27.07 -2.96 -17.07
N PHE A 1044 -26.44 -2.08 -17.86
CA PHE A 1044 -25.52 -2.42 -18.96
C PHE A 1044 -24.07 -2.19 -18.55
N HIS A 1045 -23.46 -3.16 -17.89
CA HIS A 1045 -22.05 -3.09 -17.49
C HIS A 1045 -21.40 -4.47 -17.55
N GLY A 1046 -20.14 -4.53 -17.96
CA GLY A 1046 -19.30 -5.73 -17.84
C GLY A 1046 -18.74 -5.91 -16.42
N PRO A 1047 -18.08 -7.05 -16.13
CA PRO A 1047 -17.75 -7.49 -14.78
C PRO A 1047 -17.05 -6.46 -13.89
N SER A 1048 -16.16 -5.63 -14.44
CA SER A 1048 -15.46 -4.55 -13.72
C SER A 1048 -16.41 -3.58 -12.97
N PHE A 1049 -17.60 -3.35 -13.52
CA PHE A 1049 -18.60 -2.40 -13.02
C PHE A 1049 -19.85 -3.07 -12.42
N GLN A 1050 -19.97 -4.40 -12.42
CA GLN A 1050 -21.10 -5.15 -11.85
C GLN A 1050 -21.02 -5.27 -10.31
N VAL A 1051 -20.82 -4.15 -9.62
CA VAL A 1051 -20.37 -4.09 -8.22
C VAL A 1051 -21.49 -4.14 -7.18
N ILE A 1052 -22.76 -4.04 -7.59
CA ILE A 1052 -23.91 -4.10 -6.68
C ILE A 1052 -24.21 -5.56 -6.32
N ASP A 1053 -23.92 -5.95 -5.08
CA ASP A 1053 -24.13 -7.30 -4.53
C ASP A 1053 -25.63 -7.62 -4.37
N LYS A 1054 -26.38 -6.67 -3.79
CA LYS A 1054 -27.83 -6.77 -3.58
C LYS A 1054 -28.49 -5.39 -3.68
N VAL A 1055 -29.73 -5.35 -4.15
CA VAL A 1055 -30.63 -4.18 -4.03
C VAL A 1055 -31.77 -4.53 -3.10
N PHE A 1056 -31.90 -3.80 -2.00
CA PHE A 1056 -33.02 -3.89 -1.08
C PHE A 1056 -34.16 -2.98 -1.54
N LEU A 1057 -35.40 -3.50 -1.48
CA LEU A 1057 -36.61 -2.78 -1.87
C LEU A 1057 -37.52 -2.53 -0.67
N ASP A 1058 -37.98 -1.29 -0.54
CA ASP A 1058 -39.10 -0.86 0.28
C ASP A 1058 -40.11 -0.11 -0.61
N LYS A 1059 -41.37 -0.01 -0.21
CA LYS A 1059 -42.46 0.61 -1.00
C LYS A 1059 -42.16 2.08 -1.41
N LYS A 1060 -41.20 2.74 -0.76
CA LYS A 1060 -40.77 4.12 -1.07
C LYS A 1060 -39.25 4.29 -1.27
N ASN A 1061 -38.43 3.28 -1.00
CA ASN A 1061 -36.97 3.42 -0.95
C ASN A 1061 -36.24 2.26 -1.65
N ILE A 1062 -35.12 2.57 -2.28
CA ILE A 1062 -34.21 1.61 -2.91
C ILE A 1062 -32.82 1.82 -2.31
N VAL A 1063 -32.17 0.75 -1.86
CA VAL A 1063 -30.79 0.81 -1.35
C VAL A 1063 -29.97 -0.32 -1.95
N ALA A 1064 -28.88 0.04 -2.62
CA ALA A 1064 -27.90 -0.93 -3.12
C ALA A 1064 -26.83 -1.21 -2.07
N LYS A 1065 -26.33 -2.43 -2.02
CA LYS A 1065 -25.19 -2.86 -1.20
C LYS A 1065 -24.03 -3.23 -2.12
N VAL A 1066 -22.83 -2.76 -1.76
CA VAL A 1066 -21.57 -3.13 -2.40
C VAL A 1066 -20.67 -3.82 -1.36
N ASP A 1067 -20.08 -4.95 -1.72
CA ASP A 1067 -19.13 -5.69 -0.89
C ASP A 1067 -17.71 -5.21 -1.21
N ASN A 1068 -17.22 -4.22 -0.46
CA ASN A 1068 -15.96 -3.53 -0.73
C ASN A 1068 -14.73 -4.47 -0.61
N LYS A 1069 -14.85 -5.57 0.15
CA LYS A 1069 -13.83 -6.61 0.26
C LYS A 1069 -13.71 -7.44 -1.02
N LYS A 1070 -14.81 -7.69 -1.74
CA LYS A 1070 -14.82 -8.41 -3.02
C LYS A 1070 -14.39 -7.56 -4.22
N LEU A 1071 -14.39 -6.23 -4.10
CA LEU A 1071 -13.97 -5.35 -5.18
C LEU A 1071 -12.49 -5.54 -5.52
N VAL A 1072 -12.23 -5.97 -6.75
CA VAL A 1072 -10.93 -5.80 -7.42
C VAL A 1072 -10.84 -4.35 -7.90
N PRO A 1073 -9.82 -3.57 -7.48
CA PRO A 1073 -9.62 -2.21 -7.96
C PRO A 1073 -9.43 -2.19 -9.49
N LEU A 1074 -10.03 -1.21 -10.19
CA LEU A 1074 -9.93 -1.10 -11.65
C LEU A 1074 -8.55 -0.66 -12.15
N LEU A 1075 -7.81 0.01 -11.27
CA LEU A 1075 -6.49 0.56 -11.49
C LEU A 1075 -5.67 0.34 -10.23
N ASP A 1076 -4.34 0.21 -10.39
CA ASP A 1076 -3.40 0.37 -9.27
C ASP A 1076 -3.32 1.86 -8.91
N ALA A 1077 -4.40 2.36 -8.31
CA ALA A 1077 -4.63 3.75 -7.94
C ALA A 1077 -5.07 3.90 -6.47
N GLY A 1078 -4.76 2.87 -5.66
CA GLY A 1078 -5.12 2.81 -4.25
C GLY A 1078 -6.62 2.94 -4.07
N ILE A 1079 -7.05 3.87 -3.22
CA ILE A 1079 -8.46 4.21 -3.06
C ILE A 1079 -9.12 4.56 -4.41
N TYR A 1080 -8.44 5.29 -5.29
CA TYR A 1080 -9.04 5.74 -6.54
C TYR A 1080 -9.30 4.58 -7.52
N GLY A 1081 -8.64 3.43 -7.34
CA GLY A 1081 -8.95 2.21 -8.10
C GLY A 1081 -10.32 1.62 -7.76
N LYS A 1082 -10.78 1.79 -6.50
CA LYS A 1082 -12.13 1.40 -6.04
C LYS A 1082 -13.14 2.54 -6.11
N ILE A 1083 -12.71 3.80 -5.99
CA ILE A 1083 -13.64 4.94 -5.99
C ILE A 1083 -14.41 5.05 -7.30
N ILE A 1084 -13.80 4.65 -8.44
CA ILE A 1084 -14.49 4.62 -9.73
C ILE A 1084 -15.72 3.70 -9.65
N GLN A 1085 -15.59 2.51 -9.05
CA GLN A 1085 -16.69 1.58 -8.83
C GLN A 1085 -17.74 2.14 -7.85
N TRP A 1086 -17.32 2.88 -6.82
CA TRP A 1086 -18.27 3.51 -5.88
C TRP A 1086 -19.07 4.63 -6.55
N ILE A 1087 -18.40 5.54 -7.26
CA ILE A 1087 -19.04 6.61 -8.05
C ILE A 1087 -20.00 6.01 -9.08
N ASP A 1088 -19.59 4.95 -9.77
CA ASP A 1088 -20.43 4.31 -10.79
C ASP A 1088 -21.65 3.61 -10.17
N SER A 1089 -21.49 2.96 -9.01
CA SER A 1089 -22.60 2.37 -8.26
C SER A 1089 -23.68 3.39 -7.84
N ALA A 1090 -23.31 4.67 -7.65
CA ALA A 1090 -24.26 5.76 -7.40
C ALA A 1090 -25.10 6.06 -8.65
N PHE A 1091 -24.48 6.15 -9.84
CA PHE A 1091 -25.19 6.33 -11.10
C PHE A 1091 -26.10 5.13 -11.44
N GLN A 1092 -25.57 3.91 -11.30
CA GLN A 1092 -26.32 2.68 -11.49
C GLN A 1092 -27.54 2.59 -10.56
N SER A 1093 -27.39 2.98 -9.29
CA SER A 1093 -28.49 2.97 -8.32
C SER A 1093 -29.63 3.90 -8.72
N LEU A 1094 -29.35 5.12 -9.20
CA LEU A 1094 -30.38 6.03 -9.73
C LEU A 1094 -30.98 5.54 -11.05
N ALA A 1095 -30.17 5.02 -11.97
CA ALA A 1095 -30.64 4.49 -13.25
C ALA A 1095 -31.64 3.33 -13.05
N TYR A 1096 -31.35 2.44 -12.09
CA TYR A 1096 -32.24 1.34 -11.72
C TYR A 1096 -33.64 1.82 -11.28
N ILE A 1097 -33.74 2.94 -10.55
CA ILE A 1097 -35.03 3.55 -10.18
C ILE A 1097 -35.78 4.03 -11.43
N GLY A 1098 -35.07 4.64 -12.38
CA GLY A 1098 -35.64 5.04 -13.67
C GLY A 1098 -36.26 3.86 -14.42
N ILE A 1099 -35.52 2.76 -14.54
CA ILE A 1099 -35.97 1.54 -15.22
C ILE A 1099 -37.20 0.93 -14.53
N LYS A 1100 -37.22 0.90 -13.19
CA LYS A 1100 -38.41 0.48 -12.42
C LYS A 1100 -39.63 1.39 -12.61
N ASN A 1101 -39.43 2.65 -13.04
CA ASN A 1101 -40.49 3.60 -13.41
C ASN A 1101 -40.73 3.66 -14.94
N GLY A 1102 -40.40 2.60 -15.67
CA GLY A 1102 -40.66 2.47 -17.11
C GLY A 1102 -39.85 3.43 -17.98
N LYS A 1103 -38.66 3.87 -17.54
CA LYS A 1103 -37.73 4.68 -18.35
C LYS A 1103 -36.61 3.82 -18.93
N GLY A 1104 -36.10 4.23 -20.09
CA GLY A 1104 -34.97 3.59 -20.73
C GLY A 1104 -33.65 3.77 -19.97
N LEU A 1105 -32.60 3.13 -20.48
CA LEU A 1105 -31.23 3.28 -19.99
C LEU A 1105 -30.84 4.76 -19.95
N SER A 1106 -30.09 5.15 -18.92
CA SER A 1106 -29.78 6.56 -18.66
C SER A 1106 -28.29 6.79 -18.40
N LEU A 1107 -27.73 7.86 -18.98
CA LEU A 1107 -26.31 8.20 -18.88
C LEU A 1107 -26.08 9.45 -18.02
N PRO A 1108 -25.11 9.46 -17.10
CA PRO A 1108 -24.75 10.65 -16.34
C PRO A 1108 -24.24 11.77 -17.26
N VAL A 1109 -24.83 12.96 -17.14
CA VAL A 1109 -24.43 14.16 -17.92
C VAL A 1109 -23.88 15.28 -17.04
N SER A 1110 -24.38 15.43 -15.81
CA SER A 1110 -23.87 16.40 -14.85
C SER A 1110 -24.09 16.00 -13.40
N VAL A 1111 -23.30 16.58 -12.49
CA VAL A 1111 -23.53 16.56 -11.04
C VAL A 1111 -23.24 17.96 -10.50
N TYR A 1112 -24.16 18.50 -9.69
CA TYR A 1112 -24.02 19.86 -9.17
C TYR A 1112 -22.90 19.97 -8.12
N GLU A 1113 -22.87 19.05 -7.15
CA GLU A 1113 -21.85 19.00 -6.11
C GLU A 1113 -21.49 17.54 -5.77
N ILE A 1114 -20.20 17.25 -5.59
CA ILE A 1114 -19.69 15.96 -5.13
C ILE A 1114 -18.80 16.22 -3.91
N ILE A 1115 -19.20 15.70 -2.76
CA ILE A 1115 -18.57 15.95 -1.47
C ILE A 1115 -17.87 14.67 -0.98
N PRO A 1116 -16.53 14.60 -1.00
CA PRO A 1116 -15.78 13.48 -0.45
C PRO A 1116 -15.64 13.60 1.08
N HIS A 1117 -15.96 12.51 1.80
CA HIS A 1117 -15.84 12.38 3.26
C HIS A 1117 -14.82 11.30 3.64
N PHE A 1118 -13.58 11.50 3.18
CA PHE A 1118 -12.52 10.48 3.15
C PHE A 1118 -11.76 10.27 4.47
N GLU A 1119 -12.40 10.57 5.60
CA GLU A 1119 -11.91 10.17 6.92
C GLU A 1119 -12.43 8.76 7.30
N ASN A 1120 -13.52 8.30 6.66
CA ASN A 1120 -14.31 7.12 7.10
C ASN A 1120 -14.35 5.95 6.07
N ILE A 1121 -13.40 5.92 5.13
CA ILE A 1121 -13.44 5.01 3.95
C ILE A 1121 -13.32 3.52 4.28
N PHE A 1122 -12.57 3.18 5.32
CA PHE A 1122 -12.13 1.81 5.59
C PHE A 1122 -13.27 0.95 6.14
N SER A 1123 -14.18 0.58 5.24
CA SER A 1123 -15.39 -0.22 5.48
C SER A 1123 -15.38 -1.47 4.61
N ASN A 1124 -15.91 -2.57 5.13
CA ASN A 1124 -16.02 -3.83 4.40
C ASN A 1124 -17.23 -3.83 3.46
N ILE A 1125 -18.29 -3.14 3.85
CA ILE A 1125 -19.57 -3.02 3.16
C ILE A 1125 -19.87 -1.54 2.94
N LEU A 1126 -20.45 -1.22 1.78
CA LEU A 1126 -20.98 0.10 1.45
C LEU A 1126 -22.47 -0.02 1.13
N TYR A 1127 -23.25 0.98 1.52
CA TYR A 1127 -24.65 1.13 1.13
C TYR A 1127 -24.81 2.40 0.31
N ILE A 1128 -25.52 2.30 -0.80
CA ILE A 1128 -25.79 3.39 -1.73
C ILE A 1128 -27.25 3.81 -1.56
N LEU A 1129 -27.46 5.08 -1.19
CA LEU A 1129 -28.75 5.66 -0.80
C LEU A 1129 -29.22 6.69 -1.85
N PRO A 1130 -29.81 6.25 -2.98
CA PRO A 1130 -30.39 7.15 -3.99
C PRO A 1130 -31.67 7.84 -3.50
N ASN A 1131 -31.82 9.10 -3.87
CA ASN A 1131 -32.99 9.94 -3.59
C ASN A 1131 -33.41 10.70 -4.87
N VAL A 1132 -34.38 10.15 -5.60
CA VAL A 1132 -34.88 10.77 -6.85
C VAL A 1132 -35.72 11.99 -6.53
N LYS A 1133 -35.36 13.14 -7.10
CA LYS A 1133 -36.13 14.40 -7.01
C LYS A 1133 -37.14 14.55 -8.13
N LYS A 1134 -36.78 14.13 -9.35
CA LYS A 1134 -37.58 14.35 -10.55
C LYS A 1134 -37.29 13.30 -11.61
N ILE A 1135 -38.34 12.73 -12.20
CA ILE A 1135 -38.27 11.92 -13.42
C ILE A 1135 -39.05 12.68 -14.50
N THR A 1136 -38.50 12.75 -15.70
CA THR A 1136 -39.15 13.36 -16.87
C THR A 1136 -39.13 12.38 -18.05
N SER A 1137 -39.56 12.83 -19.24
CA SER A 1137 -39.41 12.05 -20.48
C SER A 1137 -37.96 12.02 -21.02
N ARG A 1138 -37.05 12.87 -20.52
CA ARG A 1138 -35.67 13.00 -21.02
C ARG A 1138 -34.59 12.81 -19.97
N ASP A 1139 -34.90 13.10 -18.71
CA ASP A 1139 -33.92 13.19 -17.62
C ASP A 1139 -34.47 12.58 -16.32
N ILE A 1140 -33.57 11.98 -15.53
CA ILE A 1140 -33.74 11.61 -14.12
C ILE A 1140 -32.80 12.51 -13.30
N ILE A 1141 -33.32 13.14 -12.24
CA ILE A 1141 -32.56 14.02 -11.35
C ILE A 1141 -32.70 13.50 -9.92
N GLY A 1142 -31.59 13.34 -9.22
CA GLY A 1142 -31.56 12.83 -7.84
C GLY A 1142 -30.27 13.14 -7.10
N ASP A 1143 -30.31 12.95 -5.78
CA ASP A 1143 -29.11 12.93 -4.93
C ASP A 1143 -28.73 11.47 -4.64
N VAL A 1144 -27.46 11.19 -4.33
CA VAL A 1144 -27.02 9.89 -3.82
C VAL A 1144 -26.01 10.09 -2.69
N GLU A 1145 -26.17 9.34 -1.62
CA GLU A 1145 -25.17 9.23 -0.55
C GLU A 1145 -24.60 7.81 -0.52
N ILE A 1146 -23.29 7.68 -0.34
CA ILE A 1146 -22.60 6.41 -0.10
C ILE A 1146 -22.21 6.39 1.38
N VAL A 1147 -22.68 5.39 2.11
CA VAL A 1147 -22.43 5.23 3.55
C VAL A 1147 -21.74 3.90 3.88
N ASN A 1148 -20.98 3.87 4.97
CA ASN A 1148 -20.36 2.65 5.47
C ASN A 1148 -21.32 1.79 6.31
N GLU A 1149 -20.82 0.66 6.82
CA GLU A 1149 -21.56 -0.25 7.72
C GLU A 1149 -22.00 0.35 9.07
N LYS A 1150 -21.46 1.52 9.45
CA LYS A 1150 -21.88 2.32 10.61
C LYS A 1150 -22.85 3.47 10.24
N ASN A 1151 -23.28 3.54 8.99
CA ASN A 1151 -24.07 4.64 8.40
C ASN A 1151 -23.37 6.01 8.35
N GLU A 1152 -22.03 6.05 8.42
CA GLU A 1152 -21.24 7.27 8.21
C GLU A 1152 -21.07 7.51 6.70
N VAL A 1153 -21.30 8.75 6.26
CA VAL A 1153 -21.16 9.16 4.86
C VAL A 1153 -19.69 9.16 4.41
N ILE A 1154 -19.44 8.64 3.20
CA ILE A 1154 -18.14 8.58 2.51
C ILE A 1154 -18.12 9.46 1.25
N LEU A 1155 -19.22 9.50 0.50
CA LEU A 1155 -19.45 10.40 -0.64
C LEU A 1155 -20.90 10.90 -0.65
N GLU A 1156 -21.09 12.20 -0.85
CA GLU A 1156 -22.39 12.78 -1.23
C GLU A 1156 -22.31 13.25 -2.70
N PHE A 1157 -23.38 12.99 -3.46
CA PHE A 1157 -23.61 13.53 -4.79
C PHE A 1157 -24.94 14.30 -4.78
N ASN A 1158 -24.89 15.61 -4.93
CA ASN A 1158 -26.06 16.47 -4.96
C ASN A 1158 -26.39 16.81 -6.42
N GLY A 1159 -27.65 16.64 -6.82
CA GLY A 1159 -28.13 16.98 -8.16
C GLY A 1159 -27.42 16.21 -9.29
N ILE A 1160 -27.31 14.88 -9.16
CA ILE A 1160 -26.97 14.02 -10.30
C ILE A 1160 -28.08 14.16 -11.34
N LYS A 1161 -27.69 14.41 -12.59
CA LYS A 1161 -28.56 14.37 -13.75
C LYS A 1161 -28.15 13.20 -14.65
N LEU A 1162 -29.05 12.23 -14.81
CA LEU A 1162 -28.95 11.17 -15.82
C LEU A 1162 -29.88 11.51 -16.99
N LYS A 1163 -29.39 11.42 -18.23
CA LYS A 1163 -30.17 11.63 -19.45
C LYS A 1163 -30.61 10.27 -20.00
N ILE A 1164 -31.91 10.10 -20.20
CA ILE A 1164 -32.52 8.89 -20.75
C ILE A 1164 -32.14 8.80 -22.24
N ALA A 1165 -31.62 7.64 -22.66
CA ALA A 1165 -31.37 7.33 -24.05
C ALA A 1165 -32.71 7.21 -24.81
N LYS A 1166 -32.75 7.74 -26.04
CA LYS A 1166 -33.87 7.53 -26.97
C LYS A 1166 -33.79 6.16 -27.61
#